data_AF-A0A8T0CU27-F1
#
_entry.id   AF-A0A8T0CU27-F1
#
_cell.length_a   1.000
_cell.length_b   1.000
_cell.length_c   1.000
_cell.angle_alpha   90.00
_cell.angle_beta   90.00
_cell.angle_gamma   90.00
#
_symmetry.space_group_name_H-M   'P 1'
#
loop_
_entity.id
_entity.type
_entity.pdbx_description
1 polymer ?
#
loop_
_entity_poly.entity_id
_entity_poly.type
_entity_poly.pdbx_seq_one_letter_code
_entity_poly.pdbx_strand_id
1 'polypeptide(L)'
;MHGRPRTAPKPEDAAASAAKAQKLRALQSQFLSYHHNRIYTKEALDASAKLLEVNPEYYTAWNYRKLAVEHRVKESDSSPESVKSVFDDELKVVENALRQNFKSYGAWYHRKWVLSKGHSSLDHELQLLDRFQKADSRNFHAWNYRRFVAALLGRSVEDELQYTEDLIGNNFSNYSAWHNRSMLLSEILKKKEQESSSQDIISKEYEFVLNALYTDPDDQSGWFYHLWLLDQTFKAKAPLLVSSWPVPGSDLVVSGNVSLADHPLSSFSEFAVALERFPVVLYFNQTVEGVNSSTVTIQSTFVQNEDVTWKPLSPQNSRASKVWVGYLDLSGVDHHSSASHTVEIKLGHHQGIMSSNGLQLSIPFDLSFTVSAKPLETQSSKEEKVAWEEDRFYACETHLQLAIPSLCYDGIAVENKYEPTTSDWQIGTIAEEISQIRNLLAISDSKIGKITLARLLMAHDAMSSPYATKTVHAEEVLGLYSELMKLDSSHSQYYRDERSLVLLQQLLSSREMLLRYCFCYGGITSSSTYGPICLRLNNQSISRMGSFDKLLWVQMLDLSDNELHSIEGLEAMQLLQCLNLGRNKLRSFTALDPLRYLKSLKVLSISHNEIGLHSIDTTRYSCSASPLSHNGEIIWSHDVFPPEDSDVTNYWEAFMVFKSLELTQLDIVGNAVTNEKFKSFLPKVLPKLQFLDGTCGDFAFIQTYLLRSLFGHSPSVSLISTHGYVQ
;
A
#
# COMPACT_ATOMS: atom_id res chain seq x y z
N MET A 1 21.65 26.37 6.09
CA MET A 1 21.55 25.48 4.92
C MET A 1 20.62 26.03 3.85
N HIS A 2 19.47 26.63 4.19
CA HIS A 2 18.52 27.13 3.20
C HIS A 2 18.69 28.63 2.88
N GLY A 3 18.28 29.03 1.68
CA GLY A 3 18.15 30.44 1.26
C GLY A 3 19.44 31.25 1.17
N ARG A 4 20.63 30.63 1.30
CA ARG A 4 21.91 31.32 1.12
C ARG A 4 22.23 31.42 -0.37
N PRO A 5 22.28 32.62 -0.96
CA PRO A 5 22.74 32.78 -2.33
C PRO A 5 24.15 32.21 -2.46
N ARG A 6 24.42 31.45 -3.51
CA ARG A 6 25.78 30.99 -3.81
C ARG A 6 26.58 32.17 -4.38
N THR A 7 27.15 32.99 -3.50
CA THR A 7 28.14 34.00 -3.87
C THR A 7 29.55 33.45 -3.73
N ALA A 8 30.45 33.85 -4.62
CA ALA A 8 31.87 33.53 -4.47
C ALA A 8 32.38 34.14 -3.14
N PRO A 9 32.96 33.35 -2.23
CA PRO A 9 33.38 33.86 -0.93
C PRO A 9 34.52 34.86 -1.10
N LYS A 10 34.37 36.07 -0.56
CA LYS A 10 35.48 37.03 -0.49
C LYS A 10 36.39 36.65 0.70
N PRO A 11 37.69 36.97 0.65
CA PRO A 11 38.61 36.73 1.77
C PRO A 11 38.12 37.36 3.10
N GLU A 12 37.48 38.53 3.01
CA GLU A 12 36.85 39.22 4.15
C GLU A 12 35.69 38.41 4.77
N ASP A 13 34.87 37.75 3.93
CA ASP A 13 33.76 36.91 4.39
C ASP A 13 34.27 35.67 5.13
N ALA A 14 35.39 35.10 4.67
CA ALA A 14 36.04 33.96 5.31
C ALA A 14 36.61 34.35 6.69
N ALA A 15 37.26 35.51 6.79
CA ALA A 15 37.76 36.04 8.06
C ALA A 15 36.63 36.34 9.05
N ALA A 16 35.54 36.97 8.58
CA ALA A 16 34.36 37.25 9.39
C ALA A 16 33.67 35.96 9.88
N SER A 17 33.56 34.95 9.01
CA SER A 17 33.01 33.63 9.35
C SER A 17 33.87 32.90 10.39
N ALA A 18 35.21 32.93 10.23
CA ALA A 18 36.14 32.36 11.19
C ALA A 18 36.06 33.05 12.56
N ALA A 19 35.99 34.39 12.60
CA ALA A 19 35.82 35.14 13.83
C ALA A 19 34.49 34.83 14.53
N LYS A 20 33.40 34.70 13.77
CA LYS A 20 32.08 34.29 14.28
C LYS A 20 32.13 32.87 14.86
N ALA A 21 32.77 31.93 14.16
CA ALA A 21 32.94 30.56 14.62
C ALA A 21 33.79 30.49 15.91
N GLN A 22 34.86 31.29 16.02
CA GLN A 22 35.69 31.34 17.21
C GLN A 22 34.91 31.84 18.44
N LYS A 23 34.12 32.92 18.28
CA LYS A 23 33.25 33.43 19.35
C LYS A 23 32.21 32.39 19.79
N LEU A 24 31.60 31.68 18.83
CA LEU A 24 30.63 30.63 19.13
C LEU A 24 31.28 29.44 19.87
N ARG A 25 32.47 28.99 19.44
CA ARG A 25 33.20 27.91 20.13
C ARG A 25 33.55 28.27 21.56
N ALA A 26 34.03 29.50 21.81
CA ALA A 26 34.33 29.95 23.16
C ALA A 26 33.08 29.91 24.06
N LEU A 27 31.93 30.36 23.54
CA LEU A 27 30.66 30.32 24.25
C LEU A 27 30.17 28.89 24.49
N GLN A 28 30.35 27.98 23.53
CA GLN A 28 30.04 26.55 23.68
C GLN A 28 30.91 25.89 24.73
N SER A 29 32.23 26.14 24.73
CA SER A 29 33.15 25.59 25.74
C SER A 29 32.80 26.07 27.14
N GLN A 30 32.46 27.36 27.29
CA GLN A 30 32.01 27.92 28.57
C GLN A 30 30.70 27.26 29.03
N PHE A 31 29.70 27.17 28.14
CA PHE A 31 28.43 26.49 28.43
C PHE A 31 28.65 25.03 28.84
N LEU A 32 29.48 24.28 28.10
CA LEU A 32 29.74 22.88 28.41
C LEU A 32 30.38 22.72 29.78
N SER A 33 31.30 23.62 30.17
CA SER A 33 31.87 23.61 31.52
C SER A 33 30.78 23.75 32.60
N TYR A 34 29.86 24.70 32.46
CA TYR A 34 28.75 24.86 33.39
C TYR A 34 27.81 23.65 33.42
N HIS A 35 27.49 23.09 32.25
CA HIS A 35 26.65 21.90 32.13
C HIS A 35 27.26 20.68 32.83
N HIS A 36 28.53 20.36 32.57
CA HIS A 36 29.20 19.19 33.17
C HIS A 36 29.30 19.31 34.70
N ASN A 37 29.50 20.53 35.21
CA ASN A 37 29.62 20.79 36.64
C ASN A 37 28.27 21.12 37.32
N ARG A 38 27.15 21.09 36.58
CA ARG A 38 25.80 21.42 37.09
C ARG A 38 25.70 22.79 37.78
N ILE A 39 26.36 23.80 37.22
CA ILE A 39 26.43 25.16 37.78
C ILE A 39 25.28 26.00 37.24
N TYR A 40 24.29 26.38 38.06
CA TYR A 40 23.10 27.13 37.62
C TYR A 40 23.08 28.61 38.03
N THR A 41 24.24 29.26 38.14
CA THR A 41 24.31 30.69 38.48
C THR A 41 23.75 31.58 37.37
N LYS A 42 23.51 32.86 37.68
CA LYS A 42 23.03 33.85 36.70
C LYS A 42 23.96 33.94 35.50
N GLU A 43 25.28 33.93 35.72
CA GLU A 43 26.29 33.98 34.67
C GLU A 43 26.21 32.75 33.74
N ALA A 44 25.95 31.57 34.30
CA ALA A 44 25.79 30.34 33.54
C ALA A 44 24.51 30.34 32.69
N LEU A 45 23.41 30.88 33.23
CA LEU A 45 22.15 31.04 32.52
C LEU A 45 22.23 32.09 31.42
N ASP A 46 22.92 33.21 31.65
CA ASP A 46 23.15 34.27 30.65
C ASP A 46 24.03 33.73 29.51
N ALA A 47 25.06 32.96 29.81
CA ALA A 47 25.89 32.29 28.80
C ALA A 47 25.07 31.30 27.95
N SER A 48 24.20 30.49 28.58
CA SER A 48 23.28 29.59 27.90
C SER A 48 22.25 30.34 27.04
N ALA A 49 21.67 31.42 27.54
CA ALA A 49 20.70 32.24 26.80
C ALA A 49 21.34 32.86 25.55
N LYS A 50 22.55 33.42 25.69
CA LYS A 50 23.33 33.96 24.58
C LYS A 50 23.70 32.89 23.54
N LEU A 51 24.00 31.67 23.99
CA LEU A 51 24.28 30.56 23.08
C LEU A 51 23.06 30.21 22.24
N LEU A 52 21.88 30.15 22.86
CA LEU A 52 20.62 29.84 22.20
C LEU A 52 20.10 30.98 21.33
N GLU A 53 20.37 32.23 21.70
CA GLU A 53 20.11 33.39 20.84
C GLU A 53 20.91 33.31 19.54
N VAL A 54 22.17 32.87 19.58
CA VAL A 54 23.01 32.71 18.39
C VAL A 54 22.72 31.43 17.62
N ASN A 55 22.44 30.33 18.33
CA ASN A 55 22.14 29.02 17.76
C ASN A 55 20.98 28.31 18.50
N PRO A 56 19.74 28.59 18.10
CA PRO A 56 18.54 27.94 18.66
C PRO A 56 18.49 26.42 18.47
N GLU A 57 19.29 25.84 17.56
CA GLU A 57 19.32 24.40 17.28
C GLU A 57 20.21 23.61 18.25
N TYR A 58 20.79 24.26 19.26
CA TYR A 58 21.65 23.58 20.23
C TYR A 58 20.83 22.91 21.34
N TYR A 59 20.28 21.72 21.05
CA TYR A 59 19.36 20.97 21.93
C TYR A 59 19.86 20.75 23.36
N THR A 60 21.16 20.49 23.54
CA THR A 60 21.75 20.29 24.87
C THR A 60 21.60 21.53 25.75
N ALA A 61 21.66 22.74 25.18
CA ALA A 61 21.44 23.97 25.95
C ALA A 61 19.99 24.12 26.38
N TRP A 62 19.01 23.77 25.53
CA TRP A 62 17.60 23.73 25.95
C TRP A 62 17.36 22.75 27.09
N ASN A 63 17.94 21.55 27.03
CA ASN A 63 17.81 20.56 28.10
C ASN A 63 18.47 21.03 29.39
N TYR A 64 19.65 21.63 29.31
CA TYR A 64 20.32 22.26 30.45
C TYR A 64 19.44 23.32 31.11
N ARG A 65 18.77 24.18 30.32
CA ARG A 65 17.87 25.20 30.87
C ARG A 65 16.69 24.60 31.63
N LYS A 66 16.10 23.50 31.16
CA LYS A 66 15.04 22.79 31.90
C LYS A 66 15.51 22.35 33.28
N LEU A 67 16.70 21.75 33.36
CA LEU A 67 17.31 21.35 34.64
C LEU A 67 17.56 22.56 35.55
N ALA A 68 18.03 23.67 34.98
CA ALA A 68 18.30 24.89 35.73
C ALA A 68 17.00 25.55 36.27
N VAL A 69 15.93 25.53 35.48
CA VAL A 69 14.60 25.99 35.91
C VAL A 69 14.08 25.13 37.05
N GLU A 70 14.15 23.80 36.93
CA GLU A 70 13.74 22.88 38.00
C GLU A 70 14.53 23.09 39.29
N HIS A 71 15.83 23.40 39.18
CA HIS A 71 16.66 23.76 40.32
C HIS A 71 16.21 25.08 40.98
N ARG A 72 16.04 26.14 40.18
CA ARG A 72 15.64 27.47 40.68
C ARG A 72 14.25 27.47 41.31
N VAL A 73 13.31 26.68 40.79
CA VAL A 73 11.97 26.53 41.38
C VAL A 73 12.08 25.85 42.75
N LYS A 74 12.94 24.85 42.91
CA LYS A 74 13.18 24.20 44.23
C LYS A 74 13.87 25.12 45.24
N GLU A 75 14.76 26.00 44.78
CA GLU A 75 15.46 26.96 45.65
C GLU A 75 14.65 28.20 45.97
N SER A 76 13.61 28.51 45.19
CA SER A 76 12.72 29.63 45.48
C SER A 76 11.95 29.38 46.78
N ASP A 77 11.54 30.46 47.47
CA ASP A 77 10.71 30.41 48.68
C ASP A 77 9.30 29.81 48.44
N SER A 78 9.07 29.18 47.29
CA SER A 78 7.82 28.57 46.84
C SER A 78 6.65 29.57 46.72
N SER A 79 6.93 30.89 46.70
CA SER A 79 5.90 31.88 46.43
C SER A 79 5.46 31.79 44.96
N PRO A 80 4.14 31.81 44.67
CA PRO A 80 3.63 31.74 43.30
C PRO A 80 4.25 32.78 42.35
N GLU A 81 4.54 33.99 42.85
CA GLU A 81 5.12 35.09 42.10
C GLU A 81 6.59 34.84 41.72
N SER A 82 7.37 34.26 42.64
CA SER A 82 8.78 33.94 42.35
C SER A 82 8.89 32.82 41.31
N VAL A 83 8.06 31.79 41.43
CA VAL A 83 7.98 30.68 40.47
C VAL A 83 7.54 31.20 39.09
N LYS A 84 6.50 32.03 39.04
CA LYS A 84 6.05 32.69 37.80
C LYS A 84 7.17 33.48 37.12
N SER A 85 7.92 34.27 37.88
CA SER A 85 9.04 35.07 37.36
C SER A 85 10.11 34.20 36.65
N VAL A 86 10.42 33.01 37.20
CA VAL A 86 11.36 32.08 36.57
C VAL A 86 10.88 31.62 35.19
N PHE A 87 9.60 31.27 35.06
CA PHE A 87 9.03 30.83 33.79
C PHE A 87 8.87 31.97 32.79
N ASP A 88 8.49 33.17 33.24
CA ASP A 88 8.37 34.35 32.38
C ASP A 88 9.74 34.78 31.82
N ASP A 89 10.83 34.62 32.58
CA ASP A 89 12.20 34.83 32.09
C ASP A 89 12.59 33.81 31.01
N GLU A 90 12.17 32.54 31.14
CA GLU A 90 12.39 31.54 30.08
C GLU A 90 11.64 31.87 28.79
N LEU A 91 10.42 32.42 28.89
CA LEU A 91 9.66 32.84 27.71
C LEU A 91 10.39 33.94 26.93
N LYS A 92 11.12 34.84 27.60
CA LYS A 92 11.97 35.87 26.95
C LYS A 92 13.15 35.24 26.20
N VAL A 93 13.80 34.23 26.79
CA VAL A 93 14.90 33.51 26.12
C VAL A 93 14.40 32.82 24.86
N VAL A 94 13.24 32.17 24.93
CA VAL A 94 12.59 31.56 23.76
C VAL A 94 12.23 32.61 22.71
N GLU A 95 11.67 33.74 23.11
CA GLU A 95 11.33 34.82 22.16
C GLU A 95 12.56 35.31 21.40
N ASN A 96 13.69 35.53 22.10
CA ASN A 96 14.94 35.93 21.47
C ASN A 96 15.47 34.85 20.50
N ALA A 97 15.38 33.58 20.89
CA ALA A 97 15.78 32.47 20.01
C ALA A 97 14.89 32.37 18.76
N LEU A 98 13.57 32.56 18.91
CA LEU A 98 12.62 32.55 17.78
C LEU A 98 12.78 33.76 16.85
N ARG A 99 13.21 34.92 17.37
CA ARG A 99 13.60 36.07 16.51
C ARG A 99 14.79 35.73 15.62
N GLN A 100 15.73 34.93 16.11
CA GLN A 100 16.88 34.48 15.31
C GLN A 100 16.51 33.36 14.31
N ASN A 101 15.72 32.38 14.75
CA ASN A 101 15.21 31.30 13.90
C ASN A 101 13.78 30.91 14.32
N PHE A 102 12.79 31.48 13.63
CA PHE A 102 11.38 31.21 13.88
C PHE A 102 10.91 29.80 13.46
N LYS A 103 11.80 29.02 12.83
CA LYS A 103 11.60 27.60 12.47
C LYS A 103 12.41 26.66 13.37
N SER A 104 12.81 27.12 14.56
CA SER A 104 13.58 26.29 15.49
C SER A 104 12.71 25.30 16.26
N TYR A 105 12.97 24.01 16.07
CA TYR A 105 12.29 22.96 16.84
C TYR A 105 12.56 23.10 18.35
N GLY A 106 13.81 23.33 18.73
CA GLY A 106 14.22 23.46 20.13
C GLY A 106 13.46 24.60 20.84
N ALA A 107 13.40 25.77 20.21
CA ALA A 107 12.74 26.94 20.80
C ALA A 107 11.22 26.75 20.95
N TRP A 108 10.53 26.26 19.91
CA TRP A 108 9.08 25.99 19.98
C TRP A 108 8.75 24.91 21.02
N TYR A 109 9.54 23.84 21.07
CA TYR A 109 9.32 22.77 22.06
C TYR A 109 9.57 23.26 23.49
N HIS A 110 10.61 24.07 23.71
CA HIS A 110 10.86 24.67 25.03
C HIS A 110 9.74 25.62 25.45
N ARG A 111 9.18 26.42 24.52
CA ARG A 111 8.00 27.25 24.81
C ARG A 111 6.81 26.43 25.29
N LYS A 112 6.49 25.33 24.57
CA LYS A 112 5.42 24.40 24.96
C LYS A 112 5.67 23.82 26.34
N TRP A 113 6.92 23.43 26.62
CA TRP A 113 7.31 22.90 27.92
C TRP A 113 7.10 23.93 29.03
N VAL A 114 7.53 25.18 28.84
CA VAL A 114 7.32 26.27 29.82
C VAL A 114 5.84 26.47 30.10
N LEU A 115 5.00 26.63 29.06
CA LEU A 115 3.56 26.84 29.25
C LEU A 115 2.85 25.65 29.87
N SER A 116 3.29 24.41 29.59
CA SER A 116 2.70 23.20 30.18
C SER A 116 2.87 23.11 31.70
N LYS A 117 3.73 23.94 32.30
CA LYS A 117 3.89 24.03 33.77
C LYS A 117 2.80 24.86 34.44
N GLY A 118 2.01 25.62 33.70
CA GLY A 118 0.83 26.32 34.22
C GLY A 118 1.12 27.56 35.09
N HIS A 119 2.35 28.08 35.08
CA HIS A 119 2.73 29.24 35.90
C HIS A 119 2.77 30.58 35.13
N SER A 120 2.81 30.56 33.80
CA SER A 120 2.86 31.76 32.96
C SER A 120 1.49 32.13 32.37
N SER A 121 1.29 33.41 32.04
CA SER A 121 0.07 33.89 31.36
C SER A 121 0.01 33.41 29.91
N LEU A 122 -1.20 33.13 29.43
CA LEU A 122 -1.50 32.75 28.05
C LEU A 122 -1.96 33.95 27.18
N ASP A 123 -2.17 35.12 27.78
CA ASP A 123 -2.84 36.28 27.15
C ASP A 123 -2.14 36.77 25.87
N HIS A 124 -0.82 36.56 25.80
CA HIS A 124 0.03 37.06 24.72
C HIS A 124 0.27 36.02 23.61
N GLU A 125 -0.11 34.76 23.82
CA GLU A 125 0.27 33.67 22.92
C GLU A 125 -0.46 33.72 21.57
N LEU A 126 -1.75 34.07 21.56
CA LEU A 126 -2.50 34.24 20.32
C LEU A 126 -2.02 35.45 19.51
N GLN A 127 -1.63 36.54 20.17
CA GLN A 127 -1.05 37.72 19.52
C GLN A 127 0.34 37.42 18.94
N LEU A 128 1.14 36.60 19.63
CA LEU A 128 2.41 36.12 19.12
C LEU A 128 2.22 35.26 17.87
N LEU A 129 1.25 34.34 17.90
CA LEU A 129 0.90 33.49 16.78
C LEU A 129 0.43 34.31 15.57
N ASP A 130 -0.41 35.34 15.76
CA ASP A 130 -0.84 36.24 14.69
C ASP A 130 0.35 36.92 13.99
N ARG A 131 1.34 37.39 14.77
CA ARG A 131 2.57 37.97 14.21
C ARG A 131 3.37 36.97 13.38
N PHE A 132 3.52 35.72 13.85
CA PHE A 132 4.23 34.70 13.08
C PHE A 132 3.49 34.28 11.83
N GLN A 133 2.16 34.17 11.87
CA GLN A 133 1.35 33.78 10.71
C GLN A 133 1.28 34.88 9.66
N LYS A 134 1.28 36.15 10.06
CA LYS A 134 1.41 37.27 9.12
C LYS A 134 2.79 37.30 8.44
N ALA A 135 3.84 36.88 9.14
CA ALA A 135 5.19 36.83 8.59
C ALA A 135 5.43 35.60 7.68
N ASP A 136 4.93 34.43 8.07
CA ASP A 136 4.98 33.18 7.29
C ASP A 136 3.76 32.33 7.62
N SER A 137 2.70 32.49 6.82
CA SER A 137 1.42 31.78 6.99
C SER A 137 1.52 30.26 6.82
N ARG A 138 2.64 29.79 6.25
CA ARG A 138 2.95 28.38 6.04
C ARG A 138 3.87 27.80 7.12
N ASN A 139 4.17 28.56 8.17
CA ASN A 139 5.00 28.07 9.27
C ASN A 139 4.27 26.98 10.07
N PHE A 140 4.55 25.72 9.74
CA PHE A 140 3.92 24.58 10.40
C PHE A 140 4.22 24.51 11.92
N HIS A 141 5.34 25.08 12.38
CA HIS A 141 5.62 25.15 13.83
C HIS A 141 4.63 26.08 14.54
N ALA A 142 4.32 27.23 13.94
CA ALA A 142 3.33 28.16 14.48
C ALA A 142 1.94 27.53 14.49
N TRP A 143 1.55 26.81 13.43
CA TRP A 143 0.30 26.06 13.40
C TRP A 143 0.23 24.96 14.47
N ASN A 144 1.29 24.17 14.62
CA ASN A 144 1.38 23.14 15.66
C ASN A 144 1.30 23.76 17.07
N TYR A 145 1.93 24.91 17.26
CA TYR A 145 1.90 25.65 18.52
C TYR A 145 0.52 26.24 18.78
N ARG A 146 -0.16 26.77 17.76
CA ARG A 146 -1.53 27.28 17.87
C ARG A 146 -2.49 26.22 18.37
N ARG A 147 -2.46 25.01 17.80
CA ARG A 147 -3.33 23.90 18.27
C ARG A 147 -3.10 23.58 19.75
N PHE A 148 -1.85 23.61 20.20
CA PHE A 148 -1.52 23.45 21.62
C PHE A 148 -2.06 24.59 22.50
N VAL A 149 -1.87 25.85 22.08
CA VAL A 149 -2.36 27.03 22.83
C VAL A 149 -3.88 27.09 22.85
N ALA A 150 -4.55 26.82 21.73
CA ALA A 150 -6.01 26.78 21.63
C ALA A 150 -6.61 25.73 22.60
N ALA A 151 -5.98 24.55 22.70
CA ALA A 151 -6.38 23.53 23.65
C ALA A 151 -6.18 23.98 25.12
N LEU A 152 -5.06 24.63 25.45
CA LEU A 152 -4.83 25.17 26.80
C LEU A 152 -5.82 26.27 27.18
N LEU A 153 -6.22 27.11 26.22
CA LEU A 153 -7.20 28.18 26.41
C LEU A 153 -8.65 27.68 26.41
N GLY A 154 -8.89 26.40 26.10
CA GLY A 154 -10.24 25.85 25.96
C GLY A 154 -11.05 26.54 24.84
N ARG A 155 -10.39 26.97 23.76
CA ARG A 155 -11.07 27.59 22.61
C ARG A 155 -12.03 26.58 21.97
N SER A 156 -13.18 27.07 21.53
CA SER A 156 -14.16 26.26 20.82
C SER A 156 -13.63 25.86 19.44
N VAL A 157 -14.20 24.80 18.86
CA VAL A 157 -13.84 24.39 17.50
C VAL A 157 -14.33 25.43 16.48
N GLU A 158 -15.47 26.05 16.75
CA GLU A 158 -16.09 27.10 15.95
C GLU A 158 -15.18 28.34 15.85
N ASP A 159 -14.55 28.74 16.95
CA ASP A 159 -13.59 29.83 16.99
C ASP A 159 -12.36 29.55 16.11
N GLU A 160 -11.88 28.31 16.10
CA GLU A 160 -10.73 27.92 15.28
C GLU A 160 -11.11 27.71 13.81
N LEU A 161 -12.35 27.27 13.52
CA LEU A 161 -12.87 27.24 12.16
C LEU A 161 -12.98 28.66 11.58
N GLN A 162 -13.54 29.61 12.33
CA GLN A 162 -13.58 31.01 11.91
C GLN A 162 -12.18 31.54 11.64
N TYR A 163 -11.21 31.23 12.50
CA TYR A 163 -9.81 31.63 12.27
C TYR A 163 -9.23 31.06 10.97
N THR A 164 -9.52 29.79 10.64
CA THR A 164 -9.08 29.22 9.35
C THR A 164 -9.78 29.89 8.17
N GLU A 165 -11.07 30.23 8.31
CA GLU A 165 -11.86 30.92 7.30
C GLU A 165 -11.29 32.30 6.99
N ASP A 166 -10.99 33.10 8.03
CA ASP A 166 -10.39 34.41 7.90
C ASP A 166 -9.03 34.34 7.20
N LEU A 167 -8.22 33.32 7.50
CA LEU A 167 -6.92 33.13 6.86
C LEU A 167 -7.04 32.71 5.40
N ILE A 168 -8.03 31.89 5.05
CA ILE A 168 -8.33 31.49 3.68
C ILE A 168 -8.87 32.68 2.90
N GLY A 169 -9.80 33.45 3.46
CA GLY A 169 -10.34 34.66 2.83
C GLY A 169 -9.27 35.70 2.54
N ASN A 170 -8.25 35.82 3.40
CA ASN A 170 -7.10 36.68 3.14
C ASN A 170 -6.09 36.11 2.12
N ASN A 171 -5.94 34.78 2.08
CA ASN A 171 -5.03 34.08 1.18
C ASN A 171 -5.53 32.65 0.93
N PHE A 172 -6.25 32.46 -0.17
CA PHE A 172 -6.84 31.16 -0.51
C PHE A 172 -5.78 30.10 -0.85
N SER A 173 -4.55 30.49 -1.21
CA SER A 173 -3.41 29.58 -1.42
C SER A 173 -2.77 29.08 -0.12
N ASN A 174 -3.33 29.41 1.05
CA ASN A 174 -2.80 28.98 2.34
C ASN A 174 -3.16 27.51 2.64
N TYR A 175 -2.37 26.58 2.10
CA TYR A 175 -2.51 25.13 2.36
C TYR A 175 -2.62 24.78 3.85
N SER A 176 -1.85 25.45 4.71
CA SER A 176 -1.88 25.18 6.15
C SER A 176 -3.22 25.52 6.78
N ALA A 177 -3.92 26.56 6.31
CA ALA A 177 -5.25 26.91 6.80
C ALA A 177 -6.28 25.85 6.37
N TRP A 178 -6.29 25.46 5.09
CA TRP A 178 -7.13 24.37 4.58
C TRP A 178 -6.92 23.05 5.35
N HIS A 179 -5.66 22.66 5.57
CA HIS A 179 -5.33 21.46 6.32
C HIS A 179 -5.80 21.52 7.79
N ASN A 180 -5.66 22.67 8.46
CA ASN A 180 -6.18 22.80 9.82
C ASN A 180 -7.71 22.76 9.84
N ARG A 181 -8.37 23.35 8.86
CA ARG A 181 -9.83 23.28 8.70
C ARG A 181 -10.31 21.84 8.53
N SER A 182 -9.65 21.04 7.68
CA SER A 182 -10.00 19.63 7.47
C SER A 182 -9.81 18.79 8.75
N MET A 183 -8.78 19.08 9.55
CA MET A 183 -8.55 18.41 10.83
C MET A 183 -9.68 18.72 11.85
N LEU A 184 -10.05 20.00 12.00
CA LEU A 184 -11.11 20.44 12.90
C LEU A 184 -12.47 19.84 12.49
N LEU A 185 -12.81 19.88 11.20
CA LEU A 185 -14.05 19.30 10.68
C LEU A 185 -14.06 17.78 10.82
N SER A 186 -12.93 17.11 10.64
CA SER A 186 -12.85 15.65 10.85
C SER A 186 -13.20 15.25 12.29
N GLU A 187 -12.83 16.05 13.29
CA GLU A 187 -13.24 15.82 14.68
C GLU A 187 -14.74 16.05 14.91
N ILE A 188 -15.32 17.05 14.25
CA ILE A 188 -16.77 17.31 14.30
C ILE A 188 -17.54 16.17 13.65
N LEU A 189 -17.14 15.76 12.45
CA LEU A 189 -17.82 14.70 11.68
C LEU A 189 -17.78 13.35 12.42
N LYS A 190 -16.67 13.01 13.08
CA LYS A 190 -16.56 11.81 13.94
C LYS A 190 -17.53 11.84 15.13
N LYS A 191 -17.78 13.01 15.71
CA LYS A 191 -18.71 13.16 16.85
C LYS A 191 -20.18 13.12 16.41
N LYS A 192 -20.47 13.43 15.14
CA LYS A 192 -21.81 13.57 14.57
C LYS A 192 -22.19 12.43 13.60
N GLU A 193 -21.63 11.24 13.80
CA GLU A 193 -21.73 10.07 12.89
C GLU A 193 -23.16 9.55 12.59
N GLN A 194 -24.23 10.19 13.08
CA GLN A 194 -25.62 9.70 12.91
C GLN A 194 -26.66 10.71 12.35
N GLU A 195 -26.31 11.88 11.81
CA GLU A 195 -27.35 12.86 11.44
C GLU A 195 -27.14 13.63 10.12
N SER A 196 -28.26 14.10 9.55
CA SER A 196 -28.36 15.05 8.43
C SER A 196 -27.44 16.28 8.56
N SER A 197 -27.08 16.65 9.80
CA SER A 197 -26.17 17.77 10.06
C SER A 197 -24.76 17.60 9.47
N SER A 198 -24.29 16.36 9.24
CA SER A 198 -23.01 16.10 8.58
C SER A 198 -23.05 16.39 7.09
N GLN A 199 -24.18 16.11 6.43
CA GLN A 199 -24.39 16.41 5.01
C GLN A 199 -24.40 17.92 4.77
N ASP A 200 -25.12 18.67 5.62
CA ASP A 200 -25.17 20.14 5.54
C ASP A 200 -23.79 20.81 5.69
N ILE A 201 -22.94 20.26 6.57
CA ILE A 201 -21.56 20.75 6.73
C ILE A 201 -20.76 20.52 5.45
N ILE A 202 -20.80 19.30 4.91
CA ILE A 202 -20.04 18.95 3.70
C ILE A 202 -20.50 19.80 2.50
N SER A 203 -21.81 19.99 2.30
CA SER A 203 -22.34 20.85 1.24
C SER A 203 -21.80 22.28 1.31
N LYS A 204 -21.82 22.90 2.50
CA LYS A 204 -21.28 24.25 2.70
C LYS A 204 -19.78 24.34 2.42
N GLU A 205 -19.03 23.29 2.73
CA GLU A 205 -17.59 23.27 2.48
C GLU A 205 -17.25 23.09 1.00
N TYR A 206 -18.07 22.39 0.22
CA TYR A 206 -17.97 22.39 -1.25
C TYR A 206 -18.20 23.80 -1.81
N GLU A 207 -19.29 24.46 -1.40
CA GLU A 207 -19.56 25.85 -1.81
C GLU A 207 -18.39 26.79 -1.44
N PHE A 208 -17.83 26.62 -0.24
CA PHE A 208 -16.72 27.42 0.23
C PHE A 208 -15.44 27.21 -0.59
N VAL A 209 -15.05 25.95 -0.86
CA VAL A 209 -13.83 25.67 -1.62
C VAL A 209 -13.97 26.08 -3.09
N LEU A 210 -15.15 25.95 -3.69
CA LEU A 210 -15.41 26.34 -5.08
C LEU A 210 -15.00 27.79 -5.36
N ASN A 211 -15.25 28.71 -4.42
CA ASN A 211 -14.81 30.11 -4.57
C ASN A 211 -13.30 30.23 -4.78
N ALA A 212 -12.49 29.44 -4.05
CA ALA A 212 -11.04 29.40 -4.23
C ALA A 212 -10.65 28.79 -5.58
N LEU A 213 -11.30 27.68 -5.98
CA LEU A 213 -11.03 26.98 -7.24
C LEU A 213 -11.30 27.87 -8.46
N TYR A 214 -12.40 28.63 -8.45
CA TYR A 214 -12.74 29.57 -9.52
C TYR A 214 -11.89 30.83 -9.52
N THR A 215 -11.31 31.21 -8.38
CA THR A 215 -10.41 32.37 -8.29
C THR A 215 -9.05 32.09 -8.92
N ASP A 216 -8.47 30.93 -8.65
CA ASP A 216 -7.24 30.46 -9.29
C ASP A 216 -7.30 28.93 -9.49
N PRO A 217 -7.70 28.45 -10.68
CA PRO A 217 -7.78 27.04 -11.00
C PRO A 217 -6.47 26.26 -10.88
N ASP A 218 -5.32 26.92 -10.87
CA ASP A 218 -4.01 26.26 -10.76
C ASP A 218 -3.48 26.21 -9.31
N ASP A 219 -4.14 26.90 -8.36
CA ASP A 219 -3.79 26.79 -6.94
C ASP A 219 -4.16 25.42 -6.38
N GLN A 220 -3.16 24.70 -5.89
CA GLN A 220 -3.35 23.31 -5.46
C GLN A 220 -4.09 23.21 -4.12
N SER A 221 -4.08 24.25 -3.31
CA SER A 221 -4.50 24.17 -1.89
C SER A 221 -5.99 23.86 -1.78
N GLY A 222 -6.81 24.58 -2.55
CA GLY A 222 -8.24 24.31 -2.66
C GLY A 222 -8.53 22.90 -3.19
N TRP A 223 -7.81 22.45 -4.23
CA TRP A 223 -8.01 21.12 -4.81
C TRP A 223 -7.67 19.98 -3.85
N PHE A 224 -6.61 20.13 -3.04
CA PHE A 224 -6.30 19.14 -2.00
C PHE A 224 -7.38 19.09 -0.91
N TYR A 225 -7.98 20.23 -0.57
CA TYR A 225 -9.11 20.28 0.34
C TYR A 225 -10.37 19.66 -0.27
N HIS A 226 -10.65 19.93 -1.55
CA HIS A 226 -11.72 19.29 -2.31
C HIS A 226 -11.54 17.76 -2.39
N LEU A 227 -10.30 17.28 -2.55
CA LEU A 227 -10.02 15.84 -2.49
C LEU A 227 -10.36 15.23 -1.13
N TRP A 228 -10.08 15.95 -0.03
CA TRP A 228 -10.51 15.54 1.30
C TRP A 228 -12.03 15.54 1.44
N LEU A 229 -12.74 16.53 0.89
CA LEU A 229 -14.20 16.57 0.87
C LEU A 229 -14.77 15.37 0.10
N LEU A 230 -14.20 15.02 -1.05
CA LEU A 230 -14.60 13.83 -1.81
C LEU A 230 -14.46 12.56 -0.97
N ASP A 231 -13.35 12.41 -0.24
CA ASP A 231 -13.18 11.31 0.72
C ASP A 231 -14.24 11.34 1.84
N GLN A 232 -14.60 12.52 2.35
CA GLN A 232 -15.67 12.64 3.36
C GLN A 232 -17.06 12.30 2.80
N THR A 233 -17.33 12.64 1.54
CA THR A 233 -18.59 12.30 0.86
C THR A 233 -18.66 10.82 0.54
N PHE A 234 -17.55 10.20 0.15
CA PHE A 234 -17.45 8.78 -0.21
C PHE A 234 -17.23 7.86 1.00
N LYS A 235 -16.97 8.42 2.19
CA LYS A 235 -16.43 7.73 3.37
C LYS A 235 -17.00 6.33 3.53
N ALA A 236 -16.09 5.37 3.48
CA ALA A 236 -16.40 3.96 3.45
C ALA A 236 -17.34 3.59 4.59
N LYS A 237 -18.44 2.95 4.20
CA LYS A 237 -19.27 2.14 5.10
C LYS A 237 -18.38 1.09 5.77
N ALA A 238 -18.94 0.39 6.76
CA ALA A 238 -18.32 -0.80 7.33
C ALA A 238 -17.64 -1.66 6.24
N PRO A 239 -16.48 -2.29 6.52
CA PRO A 239 -15.79 -3.13 5.53
C PRO A 239 -16.77 -4.13 4.92
N LEU A 240 -16.60 -4.41 3.62
CA LEU A 240 -17.45 -5.32 2.88
C LEU A 240 -16.60 -6.39 2.22
N LEU A 241 -17.02 -7.65 2.33
CA LEU A 241 -16.49 -8.71 1.48
C LEU A 241 -17.05 -8.51 0.06
N VAL A 242 -16.19 -8.20 -0.90
CA VAL A 242 -16.60 -7.93 -2.29
C VAL A 242 -16.40 -9.12 -3.21
N SER A 243 -15.48 -10.02 -2.88
CA SER A 243 -15.22 -11.23 -3.66
C SER A 243 -14.63 -12.32 -2.77
N SER A 244 -14.80 -13.57 -3.19
CA SER A 244 -14.17 -14.73 -2.56
C SER A 244 -13.79 -15.77 -3.61
N TRP A 245 -12.78 -16.56 -3.27
CA TRP A 245 -12.50 -17.81 -3.94
C TRP A 245 -12.54 -18.93 -2.89
N PRO A 246 -13.24 -20.05 -3.10
CA PRO A 246 -14.18 -20.31 -4.19
C PRO A 246 -15.33 -19.32 -4.23
N VAL A 247 -16.02 -19.28 -5.37
CA VAL A 247 -17.22 -18.47 -5.49
C VAL A 247 -18.38 -19.19 -4.79
N PRO A 248 -19.26 -18.47 -4.08
CA PRO A 248 -20.44 -19.09 -3.47
C PRO A 248 -21.31 -19.83 -4.49
N GLY A 249 -21.84 -20.98 -4.08
CA GLY A 249 -22.65 -21.87 -4.91
C GLY A 249 -21.86 -22.67 -5.97
N SER A 250 -20.54 -22.58 -6.00
CA SER A 250 -19.73 -23.31 -6.97
C SER A 250 -19.52 -24.78 -6.60
N ASP A 251 -19.49 -25.64 -7.62
CA ASP A 251 -19.10 -27.04 -7.53
C ASP A 251 -17.65 -27.19 -7.99
N LEU A 252 -16.79 -27.65 -7.07
CA LEU A 252 -15.38 -27.89 -7.31
C LEU A 252 -15.11 -29.38 -7.43
N VAL A 253 -14.28 -29.71 -8.40
CA VAL A 253 -13.80 -31.05 -8.69
C VAL A 253 -12.30 -31.04 -8.53
N VAL A 254 -11.80 -31.84 -7.60
CA VAL A 254 -10.39 -31.98 -7.27
C VAL A 254 -9.86 -33.28 -7.89
N SER A 255 -8.83 -33.16 -8.70
CA SER A 255 -8.09 -34.30 -9.27
C SER A 255 -6.71 -34.42 -8.62
N GLY A 256 -6.32 -35.64 -8.23
CA GLY A 256 -5.01 -35.92 -7.63
C GLY A 256 -3.91 -35.99 -8.69
N ASN A 257 -2.77 -35.29 -8.45
CA ASN A 257 -1.54 -35.27 -9.26
C ASN A 257 -1.74 -35.43 -10.77
N VAL A 258 -2.18 -34.36 -11.43
CA VAL A 258 -2.32 -34.30 -12.88
C VAL A 258 -1.22 -33.38 -13.44
N SER A 259 -0.34 -33.92 -14.28
CA SER A 259 0.55 -33.12 -15.14
C SER A 259 -0.30 -32.16 -15.98
N LEU A 260 0.20 -30.95 -16.26
CA LEU A 260 -0.49 -29.98 -17.14
C LEU A 260 -0.87 -30.56 -18.52
N ALA A 261 -0.24 -31.68 -18.92
CA ALA A 261 -0.48 -32.40 -20.16
C ALA A 261 -1.40 -33.64 -20.03
N ASP A 262 -1.66 -34.15 -18.81
CA ASP A 262 -2.34 -35.46 -18.64
C ASP A 262 -3.85 -35.40 -18.86
N HIS A 263 -4.50 -34.26 -18.65
CA HIS A 263 -5.90 -34.08 -19.05
C HIS A 263 -6.18 -32.60 -19.36
N PRO A 264 -6.92 -32.29 -20.45
CA PRO A 264 -7.46 -30.96 -20.64
C PRO A 264 -8.33 -30.63 -19.43
N LEU A 265 -8.06 -29.50 -18.77
CA LEU A 265 -8.90 -28.90 -17.73
C LEU A 265 -10.26 -28.58 -18.36
N SER A 266 -11.09 -29.62 -18.44
CA SER A 266 -12.22 -29.68 -19.36
C SER A 266 -13.44 -28.88 -18.90
N SER A 267 -13.37 -28.29 -17.70
CA SER A 267 -14.44 -27.52 -17.10
C SER A 267 -13.91 -26.51 -16.08
N PHE A 268 -14.63 -25.40 -15.92
CA PHE A 268 -14.39 -24.37 -14.88
C PHE A 268 -14.42 -24.90 -13.45
N SER A 269 -14.98 -26.10 -13.26
CA SER A 269 -15.11 -26.78 -11.98
C SER A 269 -13.93 -27.70 -11.67
N GLU A 270 -13.05 -28.01 -12.63
CA GLU A 270 -11.91 -28.88 -12.42
C GLU A 270 -10.65 -28.10 -12.09
N PHE A 271 -10.19 -28.26 -10.84
CA PHE A 271 -8.95 -27.67 -10.36
C PHE A 271 -7.96 -28.81 -10.12
N ALA A 272 -6.89 -28.85 -10.93
CA ALA A 272 -5.75 -29.70 -10.64
C ALA A 272 -5.03 -29.13 -9.42
N VAL A 273 -5.33 -29.66 -8.24
CA VAL A 273 -4.67 -29.25 -7.00
C VAL A 273 -3.45 -30.15 -6.84
N ALA A 274 -2.30 -29.68 -7.31
CA ALA A 274 -1.01 -30.32 -7.03
C ALA A 274 -0.62 -30.23 -5.53
N LEU A 275 -1.40 -29.51 -4.74
CA LEU A 275 -1.21 -29.29 -3.33
C LEU A 275 -2.16 -30.20 -2.56
N GLU A 276 -1.66 -30.86 -1.51
CA GLU A 276 -2.50 -31.48 -0.46
C GLU A 276 -3.44 -30.44 0.21
N ARG A 277 -3.31 -29.15 -0.14
CA ARG A 277 -4.01 -28.01 0.44
C ARG A 277 -4.61 -27.08 -0.61
N PHE A 278 -5.86 -26.68 -0.42
CA PHE A 278 -6.65 -25.86 -1.35
C PHE A 278 -6.84 -24.42 -0.82
N PRO A 279 -6.56 -23.37 -1.63
CA PRO A 279 -6.65 -21.99 -1.17
C PRO A 279 -8.10 -21.48 -1.16
N VAL A 280 -8.49 -20.88 -0.04
CA VAL A 280 -9.69 -20.05 0.10
C VAL A 280 -9.24 -18.60 0.24
N VAL A 281 -9.69 -17.72 -0.65
CA VAL A 281 -9.35 -16.30 -0.68
C VAL A 281 -10.58 -15.47 -0.29
N LEU A 282 -10.40 -14.52 0.63
CA LEU A 282 -11.39 -13.52 1.00
C LEU A 282 -10.89 -12.14 0.59
N TYR A 283 -11.66 -11.41 -0.20
CA TYR A 283 -11.29 -10.11 -0.74
C TYR A 283 -12.26 -9.02 -0.27
N PHE A 284 -11.73 -8.05 0.47
CA PHE A 284 -12.47 -6.93 1.02
C PHE A 284 -12.30 -5.66 0.19
N ASN A 285 -13.31 -4.78 0.18
CA ASN A 285 -13.21 -3.47 -0.47
C ASN A 285 -12.11 -2.56 0.12
N GLN A 286 -11.80 -2.78 1.40
CA GLN A 286 -10.81 -2.04 2.16
C GLN A 286 -9.97 -2.95 3.05
N THR A 287 -8.86 -2.42 3.54
CA THR A 287 -7.93 -3.17 4.41
C THR A 287 -8.62 -3.48 5.75
N VAL A 288 -8.58 -4.75 6.15
CA VAL A 288 -9.14 -5.21 7.43
C VAL A 288 -8.09 -5.97 8.26
N GLU A 289 -8.24 -5.89 9.57
CA GLU A 289 -7.53 -6.68 10.57
C GLU A 289 -8.47 -7.69 11.23
N GLY A 290 -7.90 -8.66 11.94
CA GLY A 290 -8.66 -9.55 12.81
C GLY A 290 -9.22 -10.80 12.13
N VAL A 291 -8.97 -11.03 10.84
CA VAL A 291 -9.38 -12.27 10.15
C VAL A 291 -8.56 -13.46 10.65
N ASN A 292 -9.18 -14.32 11.45
CA ASN A 292 -8.60 -15.55 11.98
C ASN A 292 -9.69 -16.60 12.31
N SER A 293 -9.31 -17.75 12.87
CA SER A 293 -10.22 -18.85 13.19
C SER A 293 -11.29 -18.52 14.24
N SER A 294 -11.17 -17.44 15.01
CA SER A 294 -12.22 -16.98 15.93
C SER A 294 -13.27 -16.08 15.26
N THR A 295 -12.91 -15.42 14.15
CA THR A 295 -13.80 -14.49 13.42
C THR A 295 -14.39 -15.09 12.15
N VAL A 296 -13.74 -16.14 11.63
CA VAL A 296 -14.19 -16.90 10.46
C VAL A 296 -14.41 -18.34 10.89
N THR A 297 -15.62 -18.85 10.69
CA THR A 297 -16.01 -20.20 11.04
C THR A 297 -16.16 -21.03 9.77
N ILE A 298 -15.43 -22.14 9.68
CA ILE A 298 -15.54 -23.12 8.60
C ILE A 298 -16.28 -24.35 9.13
N GLN A 299 -17.33 -24.77 8.42
CA GLN A 299 -18.08 -25.99 8.69
C GLN A 299 -17.94 -26.92 7.48
N SER A 300 -17.28 -28.05 7.70
CA SER A 300 -17.05 -29.10 6.70
C SER A 300 -17.01 -30.46 7.38
N THR A 301 -17.25 -31.53 6.62
CA THR A 301 -17.16 -32.91 7.09
C THR A 301 -15.72 -33.43 7.16
N PHE A 302 -14.77 -32.77 6.50
CA PHE A 302 -13.38 -33.23 6.36
C PHE A 302 -12.32 -32.22 6.84
N VAL A 303 -12.73 -30.98 7.19
CA VAL A 303 -11.82 -29.94 7.74
C VAL A 303 -12.43 -29.36 9.02
N GLN A 304 -11.64 -29.29 10.09
CA GLN A 304 -12.01 -28.54 11.29
C GLN A 304 -11.58 -27.07 11.16
N ASN A 305 -12.34 -26.18 11.79
CA ASN A 305 -12.07 -24.73 11.73
C ASN A 305 -10.67 -24.36 12.28
N GLU A 306 -10.18 -25.10 13.28
CA GLU A 306 -8.88 -24.84 13.92
C GLU A 306 -7.68 -25.18 13.01
N ASP A 307 -7.90 -26.02 11.98
CA ASP A 307 -6.86 -26.46 11.05
C ASP A 307 -6.53 -25.39 9.99
N VAL A 308 -7.39 -24.37 9.86
CA VAL A 308 -7.26 -23.34 8.84
C VAL A 308 -6.60 -22.10 9.40
N THR A 309 -5.34 -21.90 9.03
CA THR A 309 -4.60 -20.68 9.35
C THR A 309 -4.84 -19.61 8.28
N TRP A 310 -5.53 -18.54 8.66
CA TRP A 310 -5.71 -17.34 7.83
C TRP A 310 -4.45 -16.49 7.81
N LYS A 311 -4.00 -16.11 6.62
CA LYS A 311 -2.82 -15.27 6.41
C LYS A 311 -3.18 -14.04 5.57
N PRO A 312 -2.75 -12.84 5.96
CA PRO A 312 -2.88 -11.67 5.12
C PRO A 312 -1.95 -11.82 3.91
N LEU A 313 -2.48 -11.67 2.71
CA LEU A 313 -1.69 -11.48 1.51
C LEU A 313 -1.32 -10.01 1.45
N SER A 314 -0.21 -9.67 2.12
CA SER A 314 0.38 -8.34 2.08
C SER A 314 1.90 -8.48 1.93
N PRO A 315 2.54 -7.68 1.05
CA PRO A 315 3.99 -7.65 0.92
C PRO A 315 4.70 -7.11 2.17
N GLN A 316 3.97 -6.40 3.03
CA GLN A 316 4.43 -5.94 4.34
C GLN A 316 3.92 -6.97 5.34
N ASN A 317 4.71 -7.41 6.31
CA ASN A 317 4.28 -8.30 7.42
C ASN A 317 3.25 -7.61 8.36
N SER A 318 2.30 -6.89 7.78
CA SER A 318 1.17 -6.21 8.37
C SER A 318 0.15 -7.24 8.82
N ARG A 319 -0.49 -6.95 9.96
CA ARG A 319 -1.65 -7.71 10.45
C ARG A 319 -2.94 -7.34 9.71
N ALA A 320 -2.87 -6.39 8.78
CA ALA A 320 -3.98 -5.86 8.01
C ALA A 320 -3.76 -6.11 6.51
N SER A 321 -4.78 -6.60 5.81
CA SER A 321 -4.79 -6.71 4.34
C SER A 321 -6.21 -6.58 3.77
N LYS A 322 -6.30 -6.21 2.49
CA LYS A 322 -7.53 -6.34 1.70
C LYS A 322 -7.81 -7.80 1.33
N VAL A 323 -6.78 -8.64 1.27
CA VAL A 323 -6.88 -10.02 0.79
C VAL A 323 -6.32 -10.97 1.83
N TRP A 324 -7.11 -11.98 2.17
CA TRP A 324 -6.76 -13.01 3.13
C TRP A 324 -6.86 -14.38 2.50
N VAL A 325 -5.90 -15.25 2.79
CA VAL A 325 -5.90 -16.64 2.31
C VAL A 325 -5.90 -17.61 3.48
N GLY A 326 -6.80 -18.60 3.42
CA GLY A 326 -6.79 -19.81 4.24
C GLY A 326 -6.51 -21.01 3.34
N TYR A 327 -5.90 -22.07 3.87
CA TYR A 327 -5.65 -23.29 3.11
C TYR A 327 -6.36 -24.47 3.76
N LEU A 328 -7.32 -25.05 3.05
CA LEU A 328 -8.07 -26.25 3.46
C LEU A 328 -7.22 -27.49 3.16
N ASP A 329 -7.08 -28.39 4.13
CA ASP A 329 -6.47 -29.70 3.90
C ASP A 329 -7.49 -30.63 3.24
N LEU A 330 -7.15 -31.19 2.08
CA LEU A 330 -8.04 -32.09 1.34
C LEU A 330 -7.70 -33.57 1.55
N SER A 331 -6.73 -33.91 2.40
CA SER A 331 -6.32 -35.30 2.63
C SER A 331 -7.44 -36.20 3.19
N GLY A 332 -8.47 -35.60 3.80
CA GLY A 332 -9.63 -36.30 4.36
C GLY A 332 -10.75 -36.59 3.34
N VAL A 333 -10.65 -36.13 2.10
CA VAL A 333 -11.65 -36.37 1.05
C VAL A 333 -11.45 -37.75 0.44
N ASP A 334 -12.46 -38.62 0.50
CA ASP A 334 -12.37 -39.98 -0.05
C ASP A 334 -12.31 -39.96 -1.58
N HIS A 335 -11.11 -40.15 -2.13
CA HIS A 335 -10.84 -40.19 -3.59
C HIS A 335 -11.44 -41.40 -4.31
N HIS A 336 -11.98 -42.39 -3.58
CA HIS A 336 -12.61 -43.57 -4.15
C HIS A 336 -14.14 -43.44 -4.30
N SER A 337 -14.72 -42.37 -3.77
CA SER A 337 -16.15 -42.09 -3.87
C SER A 337 -16.39 -40.79 -4.67
N SER A 338 -17.41 -40.75 -5.52
CA SER A 338 -17.87 -39.50 -6.15
C SER A 338 -18.68 -38.63 -5.18
N ALA A 339 -18.45 -38.75 -3.86
CA ALA A 339 -19.19 -38.05 -2.84
C ALA A 339 -18.83 -36.56 -2.85
N SER A 340 -19.85 -35.73 -2.95
CA SER A 340 -19.76 -34.27 -2.87
C SER A 340 -19.82 -33.83 -1.41
N HIS A 341 -18.83 -33.07 -0.95
CA HIS A 341 -18.73 -32.56 0.40
C HIS A 341 -18.96 -31.04 0.40
N THR A 342 -19.96 -30.56 1.13
CA THR A 342 -20.25 -29.12 1.24
C THR A 342 -19.34 -28.47 2.30
N VAL A 343 -18.80 -27.31 1.96
CA VAL A 343 -18.04 -26.44 2.86
C VAL A 343 -18.82 -25.15 3.04
N GLU A 344 -19.16 -24.80 4.28
CA GLU A 344 -19.75 -23.51 4.64
C GLU A 344 -18.72 -22.63 5.36
N ILE A 345 -18.63 -21.37 4.96
CA ILE A 345 -17.75 -20.36 5.56
C ILE A 345 -18.63 -19.21 6.06
N LYS A 346 -18.57 -18.95 7.36
CA LYS A 346 -19.34 -17.92 8.06
C LYS A 346 -18.40 -16.85 8.57
N LEU A 347 -18.64 -15.60 8.23
CA LEU A 347 -17.77 -14.47 8.54
C LEU A 347 -18.61 -13.30 9.04
N GLY A 348 -18.12 -12.55 10.04
CA GLY A 348 -18.85 -11.38 10.59
C GLY A 348 -19.94 -11.70 11.61
N HIS A 349 -20.12 -12.97 11.98
CA HIS A 349 -21.00 -13.38 13.10
C HIS A 349 -20.39 -13.14 14.48
N HIS A 350 -19.06 -13.03 14.55
CA HIS A 350 -18.32 -12.69 15.76
C HIS A 350 -17.61 -11.34 15.57
N GLN A 351 -17.60 -10.52 16.62
CA GLN A 351 -16.88 -9.25 16.60
C GLN A 351 -15.36 -9.52 16.50
N GLY A 352 -14.67 -8.75 15.66
CA GLY A 352 -13.21 -8.82 15.59
C GLY A 352 -12.62 -8.35 14.26
N ILE A 353 -13.37 -8.46 13.15
CA ILE A 353 -12.92 -7.94 11.85
C ILE A 353 -13.18 -6.44 11.80
N MET A 354 -12.11 -5.65 11.72
CA MET A 354 -12.16 -4.19 11.76
C MET A 354 -11.36 -3.57 10.61
N SER A 355 -11.86 -2.46 10.07
CA SER A 355 -11.07 -1.64 9.14
C SER A 355 -9.97 -0.87 9.86
N SER A 356 -9.01 -0.32 9.10
CA SER A 356 -7.99 0.60 9.64
C SER A 356 -8.58 1.82 10.36
N ASN A 357 -9.84 2.17 10.07
CA ASN A 357 -10.55 3.29 10.69
C ASN A 357 -11.36 2.87 11.93
N GLY A 358 -11.26 1.61 12.37
CA GLY A 358 -11.94 1.07 13.55
C GLY A 358 -13.40 0.68 13.31
N LEU A 359 -13.87 0.69 12.06
CA LEU A 359 -15.24 0.26 11.74
C LEU A 359 -15.30 -1.26 11.70
N GLN A 360 -16.21 -1.84 12.46
CA GLN A 360 -16.46 -3.28 12.45
C GLN A 360 -17.17 -3.71 11.17
N LEU A 361 -16.88 -4.92 10.72
CA LEU A 361 -17.68 -5.60 9.72
C LEU A 361 -19.12 -5.72 10.24
N SER A 362 -20.04 -4.95 9.64
CA SER A 362 -21.41 -4.82 10.14
C SER A 362 -22.36 -5.88 9.58
N ILE A 363 -21.98 -6.54 8.49
CA ILE A 363 -22.83 -7.49 7.77
C ILE A 363 -22.16 -8.87 7.84
N PRO A 364 -22.84 -9.89 8.39
CA PRO A 364 -22.36 -11.26 8.33
C PRO A 364 -22.48 -11.81 6.90
N PHE A 365 -21.55 -12.66 6.51
CA PHE A 365 -21.49 -13.34 5.23
C PHE A 365 -21.45 -14.85 5.44
N ASP A 366 -22.37 -15.55 4.78
CA ASP A 366 -22.39 -17.00 4.71
C ASP A 366 -22.12 -17.40 3.26
N LEU A 367 -21.03 -18.14 3.04
CA LEU A 367 -20.61 -18.63 1.74
C LEU A 367 -20.65 -20.15 1.79
N SER A 368 -21.18 -20.79 0.75
CA SER A 368 -21.11 -22.26 0.64
C SER A 368 -20.63 -22.68 -0.74
N PHE A 369 -19.86 -23.76 -0.80
CA PHE A 369 -19.45 -24.39 -2.06
C PHE A 369 -19.28 -25.89 -1.82
N THR A 370 -19.22 -26.66 -2.90
CA THR A 370 -19.16 -28.11 -2.83
C THR A 370 -17.85 -28.62 -3.43
N VAL A 371 -17.24 -29.63 -2.82
CA VAL A 371 -15.99 -30.25 -3.25
C VAL A 371 -16.22 -31.73 -3.53
N SER A 372 -15.82 -32.20 -4.70
CA SER A 372 -15.88 -33.60 -5.11
C SER A 372 -14.51 -34.06 -5.61
N ALA A 373 -14.17 -35.33 -5.40
CA ALA A 373 -12.92 -35.89 -5.90
C ALA A 373 -13.17 -36.69 -7.18
N LYS A 374 -12.28 -36.56 -8.16
CA LYS A 374 -12.24 -37.47 -9.32
C LYS A 374 -11.30 -38.65 -9.05
N PRO A 375 -11.67 -39.88 -9.47
CA PRO A 375 -10.77 -41.04 -9.42
C PRO A 375 -9.52 -40.82 -10.27
N LEU A 376 -8.37 -41.30 -9.79
CA LEU A 376 -7.08 -41.19 -10.46
C LEU A 376 -7.08 -42.04 -11.76
N GLU A 377 -7.07 -41.41 -12.93
CA GLU A 377 -6.75 -42.11 -14.18
C GLU A 377 -5.22 -42.09 -14.36
N THR A 378 -4.58 -43.25 -14.19
CA THR A 378 -3.15 -43.43 -14.45
C THR A 378 -2.87 -43.33 -15.95
N GLN A 379 -2.59 -42.12 -16.44
CA GLN A 379 -1.78 -41.92 -17.63
C GLN A 379 -0.55 -41.13 -17.25
N SER A 380 0.64 -41.66 -17.58
CA SER A 380 1.91 -40.96 -17.42
C SER A 380 2.25 -40.30 -18.75
N SER A 381 1.81 -39.07 -19.00
CA SER A 381 2.31 -38.26 -20.12
C SER A 381 3.48 -37.38 -19.68
N LYS A 382 4.35 -37.06 -20.63
CA LYS A 382 5.45 -36.12 -20.41
C LYS A 382 4.87 -34.72 -20.29
N GLU A 383 5.28 -33.94 -19.29
CA GLU A 383 4.94 -32.52 -19.18
C GLU A 383 5.30 -31.80 -20.50
N GLU A 384 4.27 -31.32 -21.21
CA GLU A 384 4.45 -30.58 -22.46
C GLU A 384 4.75 -29.11 -22.16
N LYS A 385 5.67 -28.52 -22.92
CA LYS A 385 6.03 -27.10 -22.83
C LYS A 385 4.81 -26.24 -23.16
N VAL A 386 4.51 -25.26 -22.30
CA VAL A 386 3.49 -24.24 -22.60
C VAL A 386 4.05 -23.25 -23.63
N ALA A 387 3.37 -23.10 -24.76
CA ALA A 387 3.76 -22.20 -25.84
C ALA A 387 2.79 -21.02 -25.93
N TRP A 388 3.31 -19.79 -25.92
CA TRP A 388 2.52 -18.57 -26.01
C TRP A 388 2.29 -18.13 -27.47
N GLU A 389 2.23 -19.08 -28.40
CA GLU A 389 2.03 -18.84 -29.83
C GLU A 389 0.52 -18.67 -30.11
N GLU A 390 0.16 -17.76 -31.01
CA GLU A 390 -1.24 -17.42 -31.29
C GLU A 390 -2.08 -18.61 -31.77
N ASP A 391 -1.47 -19.57 -32.45
CA ASP A 391 -2.12 -20.78 -32.97
C ASP A 391 -2.51 -21.80 -31.88
N ARG A 392 -2.05 -21.60 -30.64
CA ARG A 392 -2.40 -22.40 -29.46
C ARG A 392 -3.63 -21.90 -28.71
N PHE A 393 -4.15 -20.72 -29.05
CA PHE A 393 -5.28 -20.09 -28.36
C PHE A 393 -6.51 -19.98 -29.25
N TYR A 394 -7.63 -20.51 -28.77
CA TYR A 394 -8.89 -20.51 -29.49
C TYR A 394 -9.94 -19.71 -28.71
N ALA A 395 -10.85 -19.02 -29.42
CA ALA A 395 -11.99 -18.38 -28.76
C ALA A 395 -12.85 -19.46 -28.08
N CYS A 396 -13.14 -19.30 -26.79
CA CYS A 396 -13.93 -20.29 -26.07
C CYS A 396 -15.37 -20.35 -26.59
N GLU A 397 -15.93 -21.56 -26.75
CA GLU A 397 -17.31 -21.76 -27.23
C GLU A 397 -18.39 -21.26 -26.25
N THR A 398 -19.57 -20.95 -26.77
CA THR A 398 -20.71 -20.35 -26.05
C THR A 398 -21.18 -21.15 -24.83
N HIS A 399 -20.94 -22.46 -24.79
CA HIS A 399 -21.30 -23.32 -23.65
C HIS A 399 -20.31 -23.23 -22.48
N LEU A 400 -19.02 -23.05 -22.74
CA LEU A 400 -18.01 -22.73 -21.72
C LEU A 400 -18.18 -21.28 -21.22
N GLN A 401 -18.62 -20.38 -22.12
CA GLN A 401 -18.98 -19.01 -21.77
C GLN A 401 -20.17 -18.90 -20.81
N LEU A 402 -20.89 -19.98 -20.47
CA LEU A 402 -21.96 -20.00 -19.46
C LEU A 402 -21.46 -20.28 -18.04
N ALA A 403 -20.22 -20.76 -17.86
CA ALA A 403 -19.66 -21.09 -16.55
C ALA A 403 -18.70 -20.03 -15.97
N ILE A 404 -17.95 -19.27 -16.78
CA ILE A 404 -17.29 -17.98 -16.40
C ILE A 404 -18.22 -16.99 -15.66
N PRO A 405 -19.48 -16.78 -16.11
CA PRO A 405 -20.26 -15.60 -15.75
C PRO A 405 -21.03 -15.64 -14.43
N SER A 406 -21.51 -16.80 -13.98
CA SER A 406 -22.16 -16.90 -12.66
C SER A 406 -21.18 -16.67 -11.51
N LEU A 407 -19.87 -16.68 -11.82
CA LEU A 407 -18.77 -16.65 -10.87
C LEU A 407 -18.22 -15.25 -10.53
N CYS A 408 -18.40 -14.25 -11.41
CA CYS A 408 -17.77 -12.93 -11.26
C CYS A 408 -18.72 -11.81 -10.83
N TYR A 409 -20.02 -11.97 -11.07
CA TYR A 409 -21.00 -10.86 -10.98
C TYR A 409 -22.19 -11.14 -10.05
N ASP A 410 -22.49 -12.41 -9.73
CA ASP A 410 -23.71 -12.78 -8.99
C ASP A 410 -23.47 -13.34 -7.56
N GLY A 411 -22.23 -13.52 -7.09
CA GLY A 411 -21.95 -14.46 -6.00
C GLY A 411 -22.09 -13.99 -4.53
N ILE A 412 -21.95 -12.70 -4.20
CA ILE A 412 -21.90 -12.29 -2.76
C ILE A 412 -22.97 -11.26 -2.40
N ALA A 413 -23.30 -10.35 -3.32
CA ALA A 413 -24.26 -9.27 -3.10
C ALA A 413 -25.71 -9.68 -3.38
N VAL A 414 -25.95 -10.56 -4.35
CA VAL A 414 -27.29 -10.96 -4.79
C VAL A 414 -27.95 -11.91 -3.80
N GLU A 415 -27.21 -12.85 -3.20
CA GLU A 415 -27.75 -13.78 -2.21
C GLU A 415 -28.08 -13.10 -0.86
N ASN A 416 -27.32 -12.07 -0.47
CA ASN A 416 -27.50 -11.40 0.82
C ASN A 416 -28.49 -10.21 0.82
N LYS A 417 -29.19 -9.95 -0.30
CA LYS A 417 -30.25 -8.92 -0.42
C LYS A 417 -29.90 -7.57 0.24
N TYR A 418 -28.66 -7.13 0.14
CA TYR A 418 -28.23 -5.89 0.78
C TYR A 418 -27.66 -4.94 -0.27
N GLU A 419 -28.47 -3.98 -0.70
CA GLU A 419 -27.95 -2.80 -1.39
C GLU A 419 -27.29 -1.90 -0.36
N PRO A 420 -26.00 -1.53 -0.52
CA PRO A 420 -25.38 -0.53 0.32
C PRO A 420 -26.04 0.77 -0.11
N THR A 421 -27.10 1.17 0.58
CA THR A 421 -27.91 2.37 0.32
C THR A 421 -27.03 3.61 0.28
N THR A 422 -26.43 3.92 -0.87
CA THR A 422 -25.77 5.20 -1.12
C THR A 422 -26.87 6.23 -1.04
N SER A 423 -26.68 7.25 -0.21
CA SER A 423 -27.71 8.27 -0.03
C SER A 423 -27.86 9.02 -1.35
N ASP A 424 -29.11 9.25 -1.78
CA ASP A 424 -29.41 10.08 -2.97
C ASP A 424 -28.69 11.43 -2.91
N TRP A 425 -28.46 11.95 -1.70
CA TRP A 425 -27.66 13.14 -1.46
C TRP A 425 -26.21 13.00 -1.96
N GLN A 426 -25.53 11.87 -1.67
CA GLN A 426 -24.14 11.66 -2.10
C GLN A 426 -24.03 11.68 -3.62
N ILE A 427 -24.92 10.95 -4.31
CA ILE A 427 -24.94 10.89 -5.77
C ILE A 427 -25.24 12.28 -6.35
N GLY A 428 -26.25 12.97 -5.81
CA GLY A 428 -26.65 14.31 -6.23
C GLY A 428 -25.54 15.36 -6.04
N THR A 429 -24.88 15.40 -4.88
CA THR A 429 -23.77 16.31 -4.60
C THR A 429 -22.61 16.09 -5.57
N ILE A 430 -22.23 14.84 -5.82
CA ILE A 430 -21.11 14.54 -6.72
C ILE A 430 -21.46 14.89 -8.17
N ALA A 431 -22.70 14.66 -8.60
CA ALA A 431 -23.18 15.08 -9.92
C ALA A 431 -23.12 16.62 -10.10
N GLU A 432 -23.48 17.38 -9.06
CA GLU A 432 -23.37 18.84 -9.06
C GLU A 432 -21.89 19.27 -9.15
N GLU A 433 -20.99 18.69 -8.35
CA GLU A 433 -19.56 19.00 -8.42
C GLU A 433 -18.94 18.66 -9.78
N ILE A 434 -19.36 17.57 -10.44
CA ILE A 434 -18.97 17.26 -11.82
C ILE A 434 -19.39 18.39 -12.76
N SER A 435 -20.62 18.91 -12.63
CA SER A 435 -21.12 20.04 -13.42
C SER A 435 -20.28 21.29 -13.19
N GLN A 436 -20.01 21.63 -11.92
CA GLN A 436 -19.21 22.80 -11.55
C GLN A 436 -17.79 22.72 -12.12
N ILE A 437 -17.11 21.58 -11.98
CA ILE A 437 -15.74 21.44 -12.49
C ILE A 437 -15.70 21.40 -14.01
N ARG A 438 -16.70 20.83 -14.69
CA ARG A 438 -16.80 20.93 -16.16
C ARG A 438 -16.94 22.39 -16.62
N ASN A 439 -17.76 23.19 -15.93
CA ASN A 439 -17.90 24.63 -16.23
C ASN A 439 -16.58 25.38 -16.04
N LEU A 440 -15.86 25.09 -14.96
CA LEU A 440 -14.53 25.65 -14.70
C LEU A 440 -13.51 25.25 -15.77
N LEU A 441 -13.51 23.99 -16.20
CA LEU A 441 -12.61 23.49 -17.24
C LEU A 441 -12.96 24.00 -18.65
N ALA A 442 -14.19 24.47 -18.86
CA ALA A 442 -14.58 25.12 -20.12
C ALA A 442 -13.90 26.50 -20.30
N ILE A 443 -13.48 27.13 -19.20
CA ILE A 443 -12.84 28.46 -19.20
C ILE A 443 -11.36 28.43 -18.79
N SER A 444 -10.85 27.31 -18.27
CA SER A 444 -9.47 27.15 -17.82
C SER A 444 -8.91 25.75 -18.09
N ASP A 445 -7.67 25.64 -18.57
CA ASP A 445 -7.00 24.37 -18.85
C ASP A 445 -6.22 23.84 -17.63
N SER A 446 -6.90 23.74 -16.48
CA SER A 446 -6.27 23.30 -15.22
C SER A 446 -6.03 21.80 -15.19
N LYS A 447 -4.76 21.39 -15.03
CA LYS A 447 -4.40 19.97 -14.84
C LYS A 447 -5.01 19.38 -13.56
N ILE A 448 -5.16 20.18 -12.52
CA ILE A 448 -5.68 19.72 -11.23
C ILE A 448 -7.21 19.61 -11.29
N GLY A 449 -7.86 20.50 -12.06
CA GLY A 449 -9.27 20.36 -12.40
C GLY A 449 -9.55 19.07 -13.17
N LYS A 450 -8.75 18.73 -14.20
CA LYS A 450 -8.93 17.50 -15.00
C LYS A 450 -8.76 16.21 -14.19
N ILE A 451 -7.74 16.11 -13.34
CA ILE A 451 -7.57 14.94 -12.46
C ILE A 451 -8.69 14.85 -11.42
N THR A 452 -9.20 15.99 -10.94
CA THR A 452 -10.34 16.01 -10.01
C THR A 452 -11.63 15.58 -10.69
N LEU A 453 -11.89 16.04 -11.91
CA LEU A 453 -13.01 15.58 -12.73
C LEU A 453 -12.95 14.07 -12.96
N ALA A 454 -11.79 13.54 -13.34
CA ALA A 454 -11.59 12.10 -13.49
C ALA A 454 -11.97 11.33 -12.22
N ARG A 455 -11.53 11.79 -11.05
CA ARG A 455 -11.86 11.17 -9.75
C ARG A 455 -13.34 11.24 -9.41
N LEU A 456 -14.00 12.39 -9.67
CA LEU A 456 -15.43 12.55 -9.42
C LEU A 456 -16.28 11.65 -10.31
N LEU A 457 -15.95 11.54 -11.60
CA LEU A 457 -16.62 10.64 -12.54
C LEU A 457 -16.50 9.18 -12.08
N MET A 458 -15.29 8.77 -11.67
CA MET A 458 -15.07 7.43 -11.13
C MET A 458 -15.82 7.18 -9.81
N ALA A 459 -15.87 8.17 -8.91
CA ALA A 459 -16.63 8.07 -7.67
C ALA A 459 -18.14 7.97 -7.95
N HIS A 460 -18.66 8.77 -8.88
CA HIS A 460 -20.06 8.75 -9.30
C HIS A 460 -20.46 7.39 -9.86
N ASP A 461 -19.64 6.80 -10.73
CA ASP A 461 -19.89 5.46 -11.30
C ASP A 461 -19.91 4.39 -10.19
N ALA A 462 -18.97 4.46 -9.25
CA ALA A 462 -18.94 3.53 -8.11
C ALA A 462 -20.16 3.65 -7.18
N MET A 463 -20.76 4.85 -7.06
CA MET A 463 -21.94 5.08 -6.22
C MET A 463 -23.26 4.76 -6.92
N SER A 464 -23.38 5.11 -8.20
CA SER A 464 -24.61 4.91 -8.98
C SER A 464 -24.90 3.44 -9.25
N SER A 465 -23.88 2.58 -9.16
CA SER A 465 -24.07 1.16 -9.21
C SER A 465 -22.99 0.41 -8.44
N PRO A 466 -23.22 0.15 -7.13
CA PRO A 466 -22.25 -0.56 -6.28
C PRO A 466 -21.97 -1.99 -6.77
N TYR A 467 -22.88 -2.55 -7.56
CA TYR A 467 -22.86 -3.94 -8.04
C TYR A 467 -22.97 -4.08 -9.55
N ALA A 468 -23.59 -3.14 -10.27
CA ALA A 468 -23.60 -3.16 -11.72
C ALA A 468 -22.42 -2.37 -12.27
N THR A 469 -21.65 -3.06 -13.07
CA THR A 469 -20.34 -2.66 -13.58
C THR A 469 -20.36 -1.63 -14.70
N LYS A 470 -21.41 -0.84 -14.83
CA LYS A 470 -21.52 0.13 -15.91
C LYS A 470 -20.67 1.36 -15.59
N THR A 471 -19.41 1.34 -16.01
CA THR A 471 -18.53 2.51 -16.00
C THR A 471 -18.96 3.48 -17.11
N VAL A 472 -20.04 4.23 -16.85
CA VAL A 472 -20.66 5.14 -17.82
C VAL A 472 -19.67 6.18 -18.30
N HIS A 473 -18.78 6.64 -17.43
CA HIS A 473 -17.84 7.71 -17.71
C HIS A 473 -16.42 7.23 -18.07
N ALA A 474 -16.20 5.92 -18.26
CA ALA A 474 -14.86 5.37 -18.53
C ALA A 474 -14.17 6.03 -19.72
N GLU A 475 -14.87 6.24 -20.84
CA GLU A 475 -14.28 6.84 -22.05
C GLU A 475 -13.81 8.28 -21.81
N GLU A 476 -14.60 9.09 -21.08
CA GLU A 476 -14.24 10.45 -20.69
C GLU A 476 -13.02 10.45 -19.78
N VAL A 477 -13.00 9.57 -18.76
CA VAL A 477 -11.88 9.46 -17.81
C VAL A 477 -10.59 9.02 -18.50
N LEU A 478 -10.66 8.03 -19.41
CA LEU A 478 -9.52 7.61 -20.22
C LEU A 478 -9.00 8.74 -21.11
N GLY A 479 -9.90 9.56 -21.66
CA GLY A 479 -9.56 10.78 -22.41
C GLY A 479 -8.83 11.80 -21.54
N LEU A 480 -9.36 12.11 -20.35
CA LEU A 480 -8.76 13.03 -19.39
C LEU A 480 -7.34 12.62 -19.01
N TYR A 481 -7.09 11.35 -18.69
CA TYR A 481 -5.73 10.89 -18.39
C TYR A 481 -4.79 10.98 -19.59
N SER A 482 -5.29 10.72 -20.80
CA SER A 482 -4.50 10.86 -22.03
C SER A 482 -4.10 12.31 -22.30
N GLU A 483 -4.94 13.28 -21.95
CA GLU A 483 -4.61 14.70 -21.98
C GLU A 483 -3.62 15.10 -20.88
N LEU A 484 -3.83 14.62 -19.65
CA LEU A 484 -2.96 14.88 -18.50
C LEU A 484 -1.52 14.43 -18.76
N MET A 485 -1.34 13.28 -19.42
CA MET A 485 -0.01 12.80 -19.85
C MET A 485 0.72 13.78 -20.78
N LYS A 486 -0.02 14.57 -21.57
CA LYS A 486 0.55 15.60 -22.46
C LYS A 486 0.82 16.90 -21.72
N LEU A 487 -0.08 17.30 -20.80
CA LEU A 487 0.01 18.55 -20.04
C LEU A 487 1.06 18.49 -18.92
N ASP A 488 1.25 17.33 -18.28
CA ASP A 488 2.18 17.14 -17.17
C ASP A 488 3.04 15.89 -17.41
N SER A 489 4.00 16.05 -18.31
CA SER A 489 4.92 14.98 -18.73
C SER A 489 5.76 14.40 -17.57
N SER A 490 6.06 15.22 -16.54
CA SER A 490 6.78 14.77 -15.34
C SER A 490 6.02 13.73 -14.53
N HIS A 491 4.68 13.75 -14.56
CA HIS A 491 3.82 12.77 -13.88
C HIS A 491 3.16 11.79 -14.85
N SER A 492 3.65 11.70 -16.10
CA SER A 492 3.05 10.84 -17.13
C SER A 492 2.87 9.39 -16.69
N GLN A 493 3.81 8.83 -15.92
CA GLN A 493 3.69 7.46 -15.42
C GLN A 493 2.51 7.29 -14.46
N TYR A 494 2.31 8.23 -13.53
CA TYR A 494 1.17 8.20 -12.61
C TYR A 494 -0.16 8.19 -13.39
N TYR A 495 -0.29 9.03 -14.42
CA TYR A 495 -1.51 9.05 -15.23
C TYR A 495 -1.70 7.78 -16.06
N ARG A 496 -0.62 7.16 -16.56
CA ARG A 496 -0.70 5.84 -17.23
C ARG A 496 -1.23 4.77 -16.28
N ASP A 497 -0.73 4.76 -15.05
CA ASP A 497 -1.11 3.78 -14.04
C ASP A 497 -2.60 3.92 -13.70
N GLU A 498 -3.06 5.15 -13.40
CA GLU A 498 -4.47 5.42 -13.12
C GLU A 498 -5.38 5.14 -14.34
N ARG A 499 -4.93 5.49 -15.55
CA ARG A 499 -5.62 5.14 -16.80
C ARG A 499 -5.78 3.62 -16.96
N SER A 500 -4.75 2.85 -16.60
CA SER A 500 -4.76 1.38 -16.70
C SER A 500 -5.79 0.76 -15.76
N LEU A 501 -5.95 1.31 -14.55
CA LEU A 501 -6.97 0.85 -13.60
C LEU A 501 -8.39 1.08 -14.14
N VAL A 502 -8.65 2.25 -14.74
CA VAL A 502 -9.94 2.55 -15.36
C VAL A 502 -10.19 1.68 -16.59
N LEU A 503 -9.15 1.46 -17.41
CA LEU A 503 -9.24 0.56 -18.57
C LEU A 503 -9.61 -0.86 -18.11
N LEU A 504 -8.94 -1.41 -17.10
CA LEU A 504 -9.25 -2.74 -16.57
C LEU A 504 -10.67 -2.82 -16.02
N GLN A 505 -11.14 -1.78 -15.31
CA GLN A 505 -12.53 -1.73 -14.86
C GLN A 505 -13.53 -1.75 -16.03
N GLN A 506 -13.21 -1.06 -17.13
CA GLN A 506 -14.01 -1.07 -18.36
C GLN A 506 -13.95 -2.42 -19.09
N LEU A 507 -12.77 -3.03 -19.24
CA LEU A 507 -12.60 -4.32 -19.90
C LEU A 507 -13.27 -5.47 -19.13
N LEU A 508 -13.27 -5.37 -17.80
CA LEU A 508 -13.86 -6.33 -16.87
C LEU A 508 -15.22 -5.83 -16.36
N SER A 509 -15.83 -4.88 -17.07
CA SER A 509 -17.13 -4.31 -16.69
C SER A 509 -18.19 -5.38 -16.80
N SER A 510 -18.58 -5.78 -18.00
CA SER A 510 -19.60 -6.81 -18.19
C SER A 510 -19.00 -8.18 -18.51
N ARG A 511 -19.84 -9.21 -18.33
CA ARG A 511 -19.59 -10.55 -18.82
C ARG A 511 -19.12 -10.55 -20.28
N GLU A 512 -19.86 -9.87 -21.16
CA GLU A 512 -19.61 -9.88 -22.60
C GLU A 512 -18.24 -9.26 -22.94
N MET A 513 -17.79 -8.29 -22.14
CA MET A 513 -16.48 -7.67 -22.31
C MET A 513 -15.37 -8.58 -21.82
N LEU A 514 -15.51 -9.17 -20.61
CA LEU A 514 -14.55 -10.14 -20.06
C LEU A 514 -14.33 -11.32 -21.02
N LEU A 515 -15.41 -11.89 -21.56
CA LEU A 515 -15.36 -13.06 -22.44
C LEU A 515 -14.55 -12.81 -23.73
N ARG A 516 -14.44 -11.56 -24.21
CA ARG A 516 -13.60 -11.23 -25.39
C ARG A 516 -12.12 -11.48 -25.16
N TYR A 517 -11.70 -11.52 -23.90
CA TYR A 517 -10.32 -11.75 -23.48
C TYR A 517 -10.09 -13.15 -22.93
N CYS A 518 -11.10 -14.02 -22.92
CA CYS A 518 -10.98 -15.41 -22.46
C CYS A 518 -10.77 -16.37 -23.64
N PHE A 519 -9.63 -17.06 -23.63
CA PHE A 519 -9.23 -17.99 -24.68
C PHE A 519 -8.97 -19.37 -24.09
N CYS A 520 -9.27 -20.40 -24.86
CA CYS A 520 -9.05 -21.79 -24.50
C CYS A 520 -7.70 -22.21 -25.10
N TYR A 521 -6.78 -22.72 -24.27
CA TYR A 521 -5.46 -23.18 -24.70
C TYR A 521 -5.52 -24.63 -25.21
N GLY A 522 -4.87 -24.97 -26.33
CA GLY A 522 -4.94 -26.31 -26.93
C GLY A 522 -3.61 -26.88 -27.46
N GLY A 523 -3.49 -28.22 -27.42
CA GLY A 523 -2.37 -29.00 -27.96
C GLY A 523 -2.55 -29.40 -29.44
N ILE A 524 -1.45 -29.71 -30.13
CA ILE A 524 -1.42 -30.03 -31.59
C ILE A 524 -2.00 -31.44 -31.89
N THR A 525 -2.21 -32.32 -30.90
CA THR A 525 -2.62 -33.73 -31.12
C THR A 525 -3.94 -34.11 -30.42
N SER A 526 -5.03 -34.00 -31.19
CA SER A 526 -6.29 -34.78 -31.21
C SER A 526 -6.93 -35.38 -29.93
N SER A 527 -8.21 -35.03 -29.74
CA SER A 527 -9.40 -35.93 -29.66
C SER A 527 -10.30 -35.95 -28.42
N SER A 528 -10.08 -35.15 -27.37
CA SER A 528 -11.13 -34.91 -26.36
C SER A 528 -10.89 -33.66 -25.50
N THR A 529 -11.94 -32.83 -25.41
CA THR A 529 -12.24 -31.79 -24.40
C THR A 529 -11.33 -30.57 -24.31
N TYR A 530 -11.96 -29.40 -24.19
CA TYR A 530 -11.36 -28.05 -24.18
C TYR A 530 -10.23 -27.91 -23.16
N GLY A 531 -9.11 -27.28 -23.53
CA GLY A 531 -8.01 -27.02 -22.58
C GLY A 531 -8.21 -25.77 -21.71
N PRO A 532 -7.25 -25.45 -20.84
CA PRO A 532 -7.41 -24.45 -19.79
C PRO A 532 -7.70 -23.06 -20.35
N ILE A 533 -8.36 -22.25 -19.54
CA ILE A 533 -8.75 -20.90 -19.94
C ILE A 533 -7.66 -19.91 -19.55
N CYS A 534 -7.18 -19.22 -20.58
CA CYS A 534 -6.25 -18.13 -20.51
C CYS A 534 -7.01 -16.80 -20.61
N LEU A 535 -6.85 -15.95 -19.59
CA LEU A 535 -7.20 -14.54 -19.70
C LEU A 535 -6.07 -13.81 -20.43
N ARG A 536 -6.34 -13.29 -21.63
CA ARG A 536 -5.36 -12.61 -22.48
C ARG A 536 -5.60 -11.11 -22.47
N LEU A 537 -4.76 -10.38 -21.73
CA LEU A 537 -4.75 -8.92 -21.63
C LEU A 537 -3.46 -8.36 -22.26
N ASN A 538 -2.92 -9.05 -23.26
CA ASN A 538 -1.72 -8.62 -23.99
C ASN A 538 -2.02 -7.43 -24.91
N ASN A 539 -1.02 -6.58 -25.14
CA ASN A 539 -1.11 -5.42 -26.04
C ASN A 539 -2.27 -4.44 -25.69
N GLN A 540 -2.45 -4.15 -24.41
CA GLN A 540 -3.49 -3.22 -23.92
C GLN A 540 -2.90 -1.89 -23.40
N SER A 541 -1.58 -1.70 -23.49
CA SER A 541 -0.86 -0.57 -22.89
C SER A 541 -1.10 -0.44 -21.38
N ILE A 542 -1.24 -1.59 -20.69
CA ILE A 542 -1.43 -1.64 -19.24
C ILE A 542 -0.10 -1.38 -18.55
N SER A 543 -0.05 -0.35 -17.71
CA SER A 543 1.13 -0.03 -16.88
C SER A 543 0.97 -0.43 -15.42
N ARG A 544 -0.29 -0.66 -14.99
CA ARG A 544 -0.64 -1.12 -13.65
C ARG A 544 -1.83 -2.07 -13.68
N MET A 545 -1.71 -3.20 -12.98
CA MET A 545 -2.80 -4.16 -12.78
C MET A 545 -3.77 -3.73 -11.66
N GLY A 546 -5.02 -4.19 -11.77
CA GLY A 546 -6.10 -3.89 -10.83
C GLY A 546 -7.31 -4.81 -11.04
N SER A 547 -8.43 -4.49 -10.38
CA SER A 547 -9.68 -5.28 -10.44
C SER A 547 -9.53 -6.76 -10.07
N PHE A 548 -8.63 -7.06 -9.12
CA PHE A 548 -8.34 -8.42 -8.67
C PHE A 548 -9.53 -9.14 -8.05
N ASP A 549 -10.50 -8.38 -7.52
CA ASP A 549 -11.79 -8.89 -7.06
C ASP A 549 -12.53 -9.72 -8.13
N LYS A 550 -12.30 -9.44 -9.42
CA LYS A 550 -12.90 -10.16 -10.56
C LYS A 550 -12.02 -11.27 -11.14
N LEU A 551 -10.79 -11.42 -10.65
CA LEU A 551 -9.74 -12.23 -11.30
C LEU A 551 -9.23 -13.40 -10.43
N LEU A 552 -9.83 -13.63 -9.25
CA LEU A 552 -9.35 -14.65 -8.30
C LEU A 552 -9.38 -16.09 -8.85
N TRP A 553 -10.20 -16.36 -9.88
CA TRP A 553 -10.38 -17.65 -10.52
C TRP A 553 -9.32 -17.99 -11.59
N VAL A 554 -8.55 -17.00 -12.04
CA VAL A 554 -7.68 -17.14 -13.22
C VAL A 554 -6.48 -18.05 -12.93
N GLN A 555 -6.28 -19.07 -13.78
CA GLN A 555 -5.14 -19.98 -13.71
C GLN A 555 -4.05 -19.68 -14.74
N MET A 556 -4.43 -19.14 -15.91
CA MET A 556 -3.50 -18.77 -16.97
C MET A 556 -3.74 -17.32 -17.39
N LEU A 557 -2.69 -16.50 -17.33
CA LEU A 557 -2.75 -15.05 -17.57
C LEU A 557 -1.66 -14.61 -18.54
N ASP A 558 -2.07 -14.00 -19.64
CA ASP A 558 -1.18 -13.36 -20.61
C ASP A 558 -1.25 -11.84 -20.45
N LEU A 559 -0.17 -11.25 -19.93
CA LEU A 559 0.05 -9.81 -19.77
C LEU A 559 1.20 -9.32 -20.65
N SER A 560 1.59 -10.08 -21.67
CA SER A 560 2.68 -9.71 -22.54
C SER A 560 2.41 -8.44 -23.36
N ASP A 561 3.46 -7.80 -23.85
CA ASP A 561 3.35 -6.63 -24.72
C ASP A 561 2.59 -5.46 -24.05
N ASN A 562 2.98 -5.12 -22.82
CA ASN A 562 2.37 -4.06 -22.00
C ASN A 562 3.46 -3.13 -21.42
N GLU A 563 3.10 -2.27 -20.47
CA GLU A 563 3.98 -1.24 -19.88
C GLU A 563 4.18 -1.45 -18.36
N LEU A 564 4.04 -2.69 -17.86
CA LEU A 564 4.11 -2.98 -16.43
C LEU A 564 5.51 -2.73 -15.87
N HIS A 565 5.58 -1.95 -14.80
CA HIS A 565 6.80 -1.72 -14.01
C HIS A 565 6.82 -2.53 -12.71
N SER A 566 5.65 -2.99 -12.26
CA SER A 566 5.44 -3.82 -11.08
C SER A 566 4.25 -4.75 -11.33
N ILE A 567 4.21 -5.87 -10.61
CA ILE A 567 3.08 -6.81 -10.61
C ILE A 567 2.37 -6.89 -9.25
N GLU A 568 2.48 -5.82 -8.46
CA GLU A 568 1.78 -5.67 -7.18
C GLU A 568 0.27 -5.95 -7.32
N GLY A 569 -0.25 -6.73 -6.38
CA GLY A 569 -1.64 -7.17 -6.34
C GLY A 569 -1.89 -8.54 -6.99
N LEU A 570 -0.99 -9.02 -7.88
CA LEU A 570 -1.10 -10.38 -8.44
C LEU A 570 -1.04 -11.45 -7.36
N GLU A 571 -0.48 -11.19 -6.18
CA GLU A 571 -0.51 -12.13 -5.05
C GLU A 571 -1.93 -12.55 -4.65
N ALA A 572 -2.98 -11.78 -4.98
CA ALA A 572 -4.37 -12.19 -4.74
C ALA A 572 -4.80 -13.41 -5.58
N MET A 573 -4.15 -13.66 -6.73
CA MET A 573 -4.52 -14.68 -7.71
C MET A 573 -3.88 -16.03 -7.35
N GLN A 574 -4.29 -16.63 -6.24
CA GLN A 574 -3.68 -17.83 -5.65
C GLN A 574 -3.77 -19.10 -6.53
N LEU A 575 -4.62 -19.08 -7.56
CA LEU A 575 -4.76 -20.15 -8.54
C LEU A 575 -3.83 -20.02 -9.74
N LEU A 576 -3.08 -18.92 -9.86
CA LEU A 576 -2.28 -18.65 -11.05
C LEU A 576 -1.16 -19.68 -11.22
N GLN A 577 -1.21 -20.43 -12.31
CA GLN A 577 -0.25 -21.47 -12.69
C GLN A 577 0.66 -21.03 -13.84
N CYS A 578 0.11 -20.27 -14.79
CA CYS A 578 0.82 -19.84 -15.99
C CYS A 578 0.73 -18.31 -16.12
N LEU A 579 1.88 -17.64 -16.16
CA LEU A 579 1.96 -16.18 -16.25
C LEU A 579 2.95 -15.74 -17.32
N ASN A 580 2.47 -14.96 -18.29
CA ASN A 580 3.30 -14.30 -19.30
C ASN A 580 3.39 -12.80 -19.03
N LEU A 581 4.59 -12.32 -18.69
CA LEU A 581 4.95 -10.91 -18.51
C LEU A 581 5.95 -10.45 -19.58
N GLY A 582 6.08 -11.19 -20.68
CA GLY A 582 7.01 -10.88 -21.75
C GLY A 582 6.81 -9.47 -22.33
N ARG A 583 7.89 -8.78 -22.72
CA ARG A 583 7.81 -7.44 -23.34
C ARG A 583 7.05 -6.41 -22.49
N ASN A 584 7.52 -6.22 -21.25
CA ASN A 584 7.04 -5.19 -20.30
C ASN A 584 8.20 -4.25 -19.89
N LYS A 585 8.05 -3.50 -18.78
CA LYS A 585 9.00 -2.50 -18.26
C LYS A 585 9.52 -2.84 -16.86
N LEU A 586 9.61 -4.12 -16.52
CA LEU A 586 10.12 -4.59 -15.23
C LEU A 586 11.62 -4.38 -15.16
N ARG A 587 12.10 -3.56 -14.21
CA ARG A 587 13.53 -3.13 -14.14
C ARG A 587 14.39 -3.92 -13.15
N SER A 588 13.77 -4.58 -12.19
CA SER A 588 14.45 -5.27 -11.09
C SER A 588 13.64 -6.49 -10.62
N PHE A 589 14.27 -7.38 -9.85
CA PHE A 589 13.58 -8.50 -9.22
C PHE A 589 12.63 -8.05 -8.11
N THR A 590 12.80 -6.85 -7.54
CA THR A 590 11.87 -6.30 -6.55
C THR A 590 10.48 -6.05 -7.13
N ALA A 591 10.37 -5.77 -8.43
CA ALA A 591 9.10 -5.67 -9.14
C ALA A 591 8.35 -7.01 -9.19
N LEU A 592 9.04 -8.14 -9.02
CA LEU A 592 8.52 -9.51 -9.04
C LEU A 592 8.27 -10.09 -7.63
N ASP A 593 8.42 -9.29 -6.57
CA ASP A 593 8.23 -9.74 -5.19
C ASP A 593 6.89 -10.46 -4.93
N PRO A 594 5.74 -10.02 -5.50
CA PRO A 594 4.45 -10.71 -5.37
C PRO A 594 4.46 -12.19 -5.74
N LEU A 595 5.34 -12.63 -6.66
CA LEU A 595 5.41 -14.03 -7.07
C LEU A 595 5.71 -14.97 -5.91
N ARG A 596 6.37 -14.50 -4.84
CA ARG A 596 6.68 -15.31 -3.64
C ARG A 596 5.44 -15.89 -2.97
N TYR A 597 4.29 -15.27 -3.16
CA TYR A 597 3.00 -15.69 -2.60
C TYR A 597 2.20 -16.62 -3.53
N LEU A 598 2.65 -16.82 -4.78
CA LEU A 598 1.96 -17.63 -5.78
C LEU A 598 2.50 -19.07 -5.81
N LYS A 599 2.08 -19.89 -4.85
CA LYS A 599 2.58 -21.27 -4.69
C LYS A 599 2.18 -22.21 -5.83
N SER A 600 1.12 -21.88 -6.55
CA SER A 600 0.61 -22.64 -7.68
C SER A 600 1.36 -22.36 -8.99
N LEU A 601 2.22 -21.33 -9.04
CA LEU A 601 2.88 -20.90 -10.27
C LEU A 601 3.89 -21.95 -10.77
N LYS A 602 3.71 -22.41 -12.02
CA LYS A 602 4.54 -23.41 -12.69
C LYS A 602 5.25 -22.86 -13.93
N VAL A 603 4.58 -21.99 -14.69
CA VAL A 603 5.10 -21.41 -15.93
C VAL A 603 5.20 -19.90 -15.79
N LEU A 604 6.39 -19.36 -16.00
CA LEU A 604 6.65 -17.92 -15.96
C LEU A 604 7.45 -17.46 -17.17
N SER A 605 6.97 -16.44 -17.87
CA SER A 605 7.76 -15.70 -18.86
C SER A 605 7.95 -14.27 -18.37
N ILE A 606 9.21 -13.85 -18.19
CA ILE A 606 9.62 -12.46 -17.92
C ILE A 606 10.55 -11.95 -19.03
N SER A 607 10.46 -12.55 -20.21
CA SER A 607 11.29 -12.23 -21.37
C SER A 607 11.15 -10.77 -21.82
N HIS A 608 12.20 -10.23 -22.43
CA HIS A 608 12.25 -8.89 -23.03
C HIS A 608 11.76 -7.78 -22.10
N ASN A 609 12.17 -7.84 -20.83
CA ASN A 609 11.99 -6.76 -19.85
C ASN A 609 13.32 -6.01 -19.65
N GLU A 610 13.40 -5.19 -18.61
CA GLU A 610 14.53 -4.32 -18.28
C GLU A 610 15.30 -4.83 -17.05
N ILE A 611 15.11 -6.10 -16.66
CA ILE A 611 15.63 -6.64 -15.40
C ILE A 611 17.16 -6.68 -15.41
N GLY A 612 17.76 -6.04 -14.41
CA GLY A 612 19.22 -5.97 -14.24
C GLY A 612 19.87 -4.74 -14.88
N LEU A 613 19.11 -3.82 -15.50
CA LEU A 613 19.64 -2.54 -15.98
C LEU A 613 20.00 -1.58 -14.83
N HIS A 614 19.34 -1.71 -13.68
CA HIS A 614 19.57 -0.86 -12.51
C HIS A 614 19.73 -1.71 -11.25
N SER A 615 20.75 -1.42 -10.44
CA SER A 615 21.03 -2.13 -9.19
C SER A 615 20.12 -1.73 -8.03
N ILE A 616 19.39 -0.62 -8.17
CA ILE A 616 18.45 -0.09 -7.18
C ILE A 616 17.19 0.32 -7.94
N ASP A 617 16.06 -0.24 -7.53
CA ASP A 617 14.76 0.20 -8.00
C ASP A 617 14.40 1.54 -7.35
N THR A 618 14.74 2.65 -8.02
CA THR A 618 14.38 4.00 -7.56
C THR A 618 12.90 4.32 -7.80
N THR A 619 12.16 3.49 -8.54
CA THR A 619 10.73 3.72 -8.82
C THR A 619 9.87 3.49 -7.58
N ARG A 620 10.35 2.66 -6.62
CA ARG A 620 9.77 2.52 -5.28
C ARG A 620 9.63 3.82 -4.48
N TYR A 621 10.48 4.81 -4.74
CA TYR A 621 10.51 6.06 -3.98
C TYR A 621 9.80 7.21 -4.70
N SER A 622 9.25 6.96 -5.89
CA SER A 622 8.63 7.98 -6.73
C SER A 622 7.10 7.92 -6.59
N CYS A 623 6.58 8.64 -5.59
CA CYS A 623 5.19 9.07 -5.48
C CYS A 623 4.11 7.98 -5.64
N SER A 624 4.05 7.04 -4.71
CA SER A 624 2.98 6.04 -4.68
C SER A 624 1.85 6.50 -3.74
N ALA A 625 0.86 7.22 -4.27
CA ALA A 625 -0.38 7.55 -3.57
C ALA A 625 -1.37 6.35 -3.49
N SER A 626 -0.87 5.12 -3.61
CA SER A 626 -1.73 3.94 -3.50
C SER A 626 -1.92 3.53 -2.04
N PRO A 627 -3.13 3.15 -1.60
CA PRO A 627 -3.33 2.46 -0.33
C PRO A 627 -2.62 1.10 -0.24
N LEU A 628 -2.14 0.57 -1.37
CA LEU A 628 -1.29 -0.63 -1.46
C LEU A 628 0.20 -0.28 -1.61
N SER A 629 0.52 1.01 -1.70
CA SER A 629 1.89 1.45 -1.91
C SER A 629 2.83 1.02 -0.80
N HIS A 630 3.95 0.48 -1.24
CA HIS A 630 5.08 0.08 -0.43
C HIS A 630 5.77 1.28 0.24
N ASN A 631 5.21 1.82 1.33
CA ASN A 631 5.86 2.83 2.18
C ASN A 631 6.65 2.21 3.35
N GLY A 632 7.36 1.11 3.10
CA GLY A 632 8.20 0.45 4.11
C GLY A 632 9.59 0.14 3.57
N GLU A 633 10.63 0.57 4.28
CA GLU A 633 11.97 0.01 4.11
C GLU A 633 11.87 -1.51 4.28
N ILE A 634 12.27 -2.26 3.26
CA ILE A 634 12.46 -3.69 3.44
C ILE A 634 13.69 -3.85 4.32
N ILE A 635 13.45 -4.22 5.58
CA ILE A 635 14.51 -4.65 6.49
C ILE A 635 14.93 -6.04 6.02
N TRP A 636 15.85 -6.09 5.06
CA TRP A 636 16.53 -7.32 4.68
C TRP A 636 17.52 -7.65 5.80
N SER A 637 17.17 -8.59 6.69
CA SER A 637 18.14 -9.09 7.65
C SER A 637 19.24 -9.86 6.91
N HIS A 638 20.48 -9.40 7.02
CA HIS A 638 21.66 -10.05 6.45
C HIS A 638 22.00 -11.41 7.10
N ASP A 639 21.21 -11.87 8.07
CA ASP A 639 21.51 -13.03 8.91
C ASP A 639 21.06 -14.38 8.30
N VAL A 640 20.50 -14.40 7.07
CA VAL A 640 19.95 -15.62 6.43
C VAL A 640 20.88 -16.21 5.36
N PHE A 641 22.05 -15.63 5.13
CA PHE A 641 22.94 -16.09 4.05
C PHE A 641 23.83 -17.26 4.51
N PRO A 642 23.87 -18.39 3.78
CA PRO A 642 24.96 -19.35 3.91
C PRO A 642 26.27 -18.63 3.57
N PRO A 643 27.27 -18.63 4.46
CA PRO A 643 28.58 -18.09 4.13
C PRO A 643 29.25 -19.11 3.21
N GLU A 644 29.32 -18.83 1.90
CA GLU A 644 30.41 -19.24 0.97
C GLU A 644 30.03 -19.27 -0.53
N ASP A 645 28.76 -19.15 -0.95
CA ASP A 645 28.42 -19.16 -2.39
C ASP A 645 28.37 -17.74 -3.00
N SER A 646 29.40 -17.39 -3.78
CA SER A 646 29.53 -16.10 -4.47
C SER A 646 28.38 -15.80 -5.43
N ASP A 647 27.69 -16.81 -5.96
CA ASP A 647 26.58 -16.62 -6.90
C ASP A 647 25.32 -16.10 -6.17
N VAL A 648 25.06 -16.60 -4.95
CA VAL A 648 23.91 -16.14 -4.14
C VAL A 648 24.08 -14.69 -3.71
N THR A 649 25.30 -14.26 -3.41
CA THR A 649 25.57 -12.84 -3.08
C THR A 649 25.33 -11.92 -4.29
N ASN A 650 25.62 -12.38 -5.50
CA ASN A 650 25.45 -11.59 -6.73
C ASN A 650 24.01 -11.55 -7.24
N TYR A 651 23.20 -12.58 -6.95
CA TYR A 651 21.82 -12.71 -7.43
C TYR A 651 20.80 -12.89 -6.29
N TRP A 652 21.07 -12.29 -5.13
CA TRP A 652 20.28 -12.49 -3.91
C TRP A 652 18.81 -12.09 -4.07
N GLU A 653 18.50 -11.06 -4.86
CA GLU A 653 17.12 -10.65 -5.12
C GLU A 653 16.34 -11.73 -5.87
N ALA A 654 16.96 -12.30 -6.92
CA ALA A 654 16.42 -13.40 -7.68
C ALA A 654 16.27 -14.66 -6.82
N PHE A 655 17.27 -14.97 -5.98
CA PHE A 655 17.18 -16.05 -4.99
C PHE A 655 15.93 -15.88 -4.13
N MET A 656 15.73 -14.70 -3.54
CA MET A 656 14.62 -14.47 -2.62
C MET A 656 13.26 -14.58 -3.29
N VAL A 657 13.13 -14.18 -4.56
CA VAL A 657 11.89 -14.35 -5.35
C VAL A 657 11.67 -15.83 -5.71
N PHE A 658 12.67 -16.49 -6.29
CA PHE A 658 12.50 -17.81 -6.89
C PHE A 658 12.59 -18.98 -5.90
N LYS A 659 13.28 -18.85 -4.76
CA LYS A 659 13.55 -19.97 -3.83
C LYS A 659 12.30 -20.69 -3.29
N SER A 660 11.15 -20.02 -3.33
CA SER A 660 9.89 -20.51 -2.78
C SER A 660 8.88 -20.91 -3.84
N LEU A 661 9.30 -20.88 -5.12
CA LEU A 661 8.51 -21.20 -6.30
C LEU A 661 8.93 -22.56 -6.85
N GLU A 662 7.97 -23.24 -7.45
CA GLU A 662 8.14 -24.58 -8.02
C GLU A 662 7.96 -24.54 -9.54
N LEU A 663 8.66 -23.63 -10.20
CA LEU A 663 8.56 -23.43 -11.65
C LEU A 663 9.10 -24.64 -12.41
N THR A 664 8.35 -25.09 -13.42
CA THR A 664 8.75 -26.10 -14.41
C THR A 664 9.24 -25.44 -15.70
N GLN A 665 8.75 -24.23 -16.01
CA GLN A 665 9.18 -23.45 -17.17
C GLN A 665 9.44 -21.99 -16.80
N LEU A 666 10.59 -21.47 -17.25
CA LEU A 666 11.00 -20.08 -17.07
C LEU A 666 11.59 -19.52 -18.37
N ASP A 667 11.11 -18.35 -18.80
CA ASP A 667 11.71 -17.59 -19.90
C ASP A 667 12.20 -16.23 -19.40
N ILE A 668 13.50 -15.96 -19.56
CA ILE A 668 14.18 -14.73 -19.14
C ILE A 668 14.90 -14.04 -20.31
N VAL A 669 14.74 -14.54 -21.54
CA VAL A 669 15.50 -14.04 -22.70
C VAL A 669 15.28 -12.54 -22.89
N GLY A 670 16.33 -11.80 -23.26
CA GLY A 670 16.21 -10.37 -23.57
C GLY A 670 16.27 -9.40 -22.37
N ASN A 671 16.47 -9.89 -21.14
CA ASN A 671 16.79 -9.03 -19.99
C ASN A 671 18.30 -8.74 -19.89
N ALA A 672 18.68 -7.62 -19.26
CA ALA A 672 20.08 -7.24 -19.07
C ALA A 672 20.84 -8.19 -18.11
N VAL A 673 20.14 -8.78 -17.14
CA VAL A 673 20.71 -9.78 -16.21
C VAL A 673 21.04 -11.11 -16.90
N THR A 674 20.48 -11.37 -18.09
CA THR A 674 20.55 -12.67 -18.77
C THR A 674 21.94 -12.91 -19.36
N ASN A 675 22.84 -13.42 -18.52
CA ASN A 675 24.16 -13.91 -18.88
C ASN A 675 24.33 -15.38 -18.47
N GLU A 676 25.38 -16.05 -18.98
CA GLU A 676 25.64 -17.47 -18.72
C GLU A 676 25.73 -17.81 -17.22
N LYS A 677 26.31 -16.90 -16.41
CA LYS A 677 26.38 -17.09 -14.96
C LYS A 677 24.99 -17.12 -14.33
N PHE A 678 24.13 -16.17 -14.68
CA PHE A 678 22.76 -16.12 -14.18
C PHE A 678 21.94 -17.33 -14.65
N LYS A 679 22.07 -17.74 -15.92
CA LYS A 679 21.42 -18.97 -16.43
C LYS A 679 21.88 -20.22 -15.67
N SER A 680 23.16 -20.32 -15.34
CA SER A 680 23.68 -21.44 -14.53
C SER A 680 23.23 -21.42 -13.06
N PHE A 681 22.87 -20.24 -12.55
CA PHE A 681 22.36 -20.05 -11.19
C PHE A 681 20.90 -20.49 -11.04
N LEU A 682 20.05 -20.29 -12.07
CA LEU A 682 18.62 -20.57 -11.99
C LEU A 682 18.27 -22.04 -11.64
N PRO A 683 18.89 -23.07 -12.25
CA PRO A 683 18.64 -24.46 -11.86
C PRO A 683 19.02 -24.78 -10.40
N LYS A 684 19.94 -24.01 -9.79
CA LYS A 684 20.30 -24.17 -8.37
C LYS A 684 19.17 -23.73 -7.44
N VAL A 685 18.37 -22.74 -7.86
CA VAL A 685 17.28 -22.14 -7.06
C VAL A 685 15.92 -22.74 -7.39
N LEU A 686 15.72 -23.17 -8.65
CA LEU A 686 14.48 -23.75 -9.15
C LEU A 686 14.72 -25.23 -9.52
N PRO A 687 14.70 -26.15 -8.54
CA PRO A 687 15.07 -27.55 -8.75
C PRO A 687 14.07 -28.34 -9.62
N LYS A 688 12.84 -27.85 -9.79
CA LYS A 688 11.81 -28.46 -10.65
C LYS A 688 11.82 -27.92 -12.09
N LEU A 689 12.74 -27.01 -12.42
CA LEU A 689 12.81 -26.39 -13.73
C LEU A 689 13.21 -27.41 -14.81
N GLN A 690 12.39 -27.55 -15.84
CA GLN A 690 12.62 -28.44 -16.99
C GLN A 690 12.93 -27.65 -18.26
N PHE A 691 12.27 -26.49 -18.43
CA PHE A 691 12.41 -25.64 -19.60
C PHE A 691 12.96 -24.25 -19.22
N LEU A 692 14.10 -23.87 -19.78
CA LEU A 692 14.68 -22.52 -19.66
C LEU A 692 14.85 -21.90 -21.03
N ASP A 693 14.27 -20.71 -21.26
CA ASP A 693 14.28 -19.99 -22.54
C ASP A 693 13.86 -20.90 -23.72
N GLY A 694 12.90 -21.80 -23.45
CA GLY A 694 12.39 -22.75 -24.42
C GLY A 694 13.27 -23.96 -24.74
N THR A 695 14.44 -24.08 -24.13
CA THR A 695 15.31 -25.26 -24.22
C THR A 695 15.01 -26.24 -23.08
N CYS A 696 14.87 -27.53 -23.42
CA CYS A 696 14.75 -28.60 -22.44
C CYS A 696 16.16 -28.97 -21.94
N GLY A 697 16.37 -28.96 -20.63
CA GLY A 697 17.64 -29.35 -20.03
C GLY A 697 17.47 -30.45 -18.99
N ASP A 698 18.41 -31.39 -18.95
CA ASP A 698 18.51 -32.42 -17.90
C ASP A 698 19.11 -31.78 -16.63
N PHE A 699 18.36 -30.87 -16.00
CA PHE A 699 18.80 -30.11 -14.84
C PHE A 699 18.85 -30.95 -13.55
N ALA A 700 18.31 -32.18 -13.59
CA ALA A 700 18.30 -33.14 -12.49
C ALA A 700 19.71 -33.59 -12.06
N PHE A 701 20.70 -33.59 -12.95
CA PHE A 701 22.07 -34.06 -12.65
C PHE A 701 22.87 -33.12 -11.74
N ILE A 702 22.44 -31.87 -11.56
CA ILE A 702 23.10 -30.88 -10.69
C ILE A 702 22.73 -31.11 -9.20
N GLN A 703 21.66 -31.86 -8.91
CA GLN A 703 21.16 -32.10 -7.54
C GLN A 703 22.12 -32.93 -6.66
N THR A 704 22.90 -33.86 -7.21
CA THR A 704 23.64 -34.83 -6.39
C THR A 704 24.93 -34.24 -5.79
N TYR A 705 25.50 -33.18 -6.37
CA TYR A 705 26.76 -32.60 -5.91
C TYR A 705 26.60 -31.42 -4.94
N LEU A 706 25.46 -30.70 -4.96
CA LEU A 706 25.32 -29.41 -4.26
C LEU A 706 24.48 -29.46 -2.98
N LEU A 707 23.52 -30.39 -2.84
CA LEU A 707 22.78 -30.59 -1.58
C LEU A 707 23.70 -30.97 -0.40
N ARG A 708 24.86 -31.59 -0.69
CA ARG A 708 25.90 -31.86 0.32
C ARG A 708 26.70 -30.63 0.77
N SER A 709 26.71 -29.55 -0.02
CA SER A 709 27.43 -28.32 0.33
C SER A 709 26.55 -27.29 1.04
N LEU A 710 25.24 -27.28 0.76
CA LEU A 710 24.28 -26.35 1.39
C LEU A 710 23.80 -26.80 2.77
N PHE A 711 23.82 -28.11 3.04
CA PHE A 711 23.49 -28.68 4.35
C PHE A 711 24.71 -29.41 4.89
N GLY A 712 25.59 -28.70 5.60
CA GLY A 712 26.79 -29.28 6.20
C GLY A 712 26.46 -30.46 7.12
N HIS A 713 26.62 -31.68 6.62
CA HIS A 713 26.67 -32.90 7.42
C HIS A 713 27.96 -33.64 7.08
N SER A 714 28.94 -33.50 7.96
CA SER A 714 30.12 -34.37 7.98
C SER A 714 29.74 -35.70 8.62
N PRO A 715 30.08 -36.86 8.03
CA PRO A 715 29.91 -38.15 8.68
C PRO A 715 31.15 -38.44 9.53
N SER A 716 31.05 -38.35 10.85
CA SER A 716 32.06 -38.94 11.75
C SER A 716 31.54 -40.26 12.29
N VAL A 717 31.94 -41.35 11.63
CA VAL A 717 32.03 -42.67 12.25
C VAL A 717 33.37 -42.73 12.99
N SER A 718 33.34 -42.89 14.31
CA SER A 718 34.42 -43.55 15.05
C SER A 718 33.87 -44.24 16.29
N LEU A 719 33.79 -45.57 16.21
CA LEU A 719 33.73 -46.50 17.32
C LEU A 719 34.97 -46.32 18.23
N ILE A 720 34.78 -46.03 19.51
CA ILE A 720 35.60 -46.58 20.61
C ILE A 720 34.69 -46.80 21.82
N SER A 721 34.68 -48.06 22.28
CA SER A 721 34.08 -48.57 23.51
C SER A 721 34.81 -48.06 24.76
N THR A 722 34.07 -47.79 25.85
CA THR A 722 34.43 -48.27 27.21
C THR A 722 33.26 -48.11 28.19
N HIS A 723 33.16 -49.09 29.08
CA HIS A 723 32.20 -49.30 30.17
C HIS A 723 31.95 -48.12 31.13
N GLY A 724 30.80 -48.15 31.82
CA GLY A 724 30.66 -47.50 33.13
C GLY A 724 29.23 -47.29 33.62
N TYR A 725 28.76 -48.22 34.45
CA TYR A 725 27.52 -48.27 35.25
C TYR A 725 27.21 -47.05 36.16
N VAL A 726 25.94 -47.04 36.64
CA VAL A 726 25.34 -46.36 37.84
C VAL A 726 24.93 -44.89 37.63
N GLN A 727 23.68 -44.43 37.85
CA GLN A 727 22.48 -44.91 38.56
C GLN A 727 21.23 -44.40 37.86
#